data_AF-A0A101MC51-F1
#
_entry.id   AF-A0A101MC51-F1
#
_cell.length_a   1.000
_cell.length_b   1.000
_cell.length_c   1.000
_cell.angle_alpha   90.00
_cell.angle_beta   90.00
_cell.angle_gamma   90.00
#
_symmetry.space_group_name_H-M   'P 1'
#
loop_
_entity.id
_entity.type
_entity.pdbx_description
1 polymer ?
#
loop_
_entity_poly.entity_id
_entity_poly.type
_entity_poly.pdbx_seq_one_letter_code
_entity_poly.pdbx_strand_id
1 'polypeptide(L)'
;MPAFMPEFQGGSYNPWGGPEGGCPGDIGDDFANLFYRWNIGQRVTAMSLYMMFGGQNHGSMAAPVTATSYDYSAPISEDRSIWSKYHETKLLALFTRSAKDLVMTELVGNGTQYTDNSAVRAYELRNPETNAAFYATFHSNTSISMNEPFHLKVNTSAGVLTVPKYASTIRLNGHQSKIIVTDFAFGSKTLLYSTAEVLTYTVFDKKPTLVFWVPTGESGEFSIKGAEKGSIKKCQGCSRVKFIKEHGGLTTSFTQSTGTTVLEMDDGVRVIVLDRTSAYDFWAPALTNDPFVPETDSVLVQGPYLVRDAKLSGSNLAITGDVVNATTLDVFAPNCVKSVTWNGKKVHTHPTEYGSLKGSLDAPKSIKLPAFTSWKSKDSLPERFTDYNDSGVAWVDANHMTTLNPRTPTSLPVLYADQYGFHNGVRLWRGYFNGTATGAFINVQGGSAFGWSAWLNGEFIASYLGNATTSQGNLTLSFTNATLYTDTPNVLLIVHDDTGHDQTTGALNPRGIMDANLLGSDSGFTHWRLAGTAGGESDLDPVRGVYNEDGLFAERVGWHLPGFDDSAWGEEGSTKDSTKSVLSFEGATVRFFRTTIPLDIPAHTDVSISFVLSTPAGVTTKYRAQLFVNGYQYGRYNPYIGNQVVYPVPVGILDYTGENTIGVAVWAQSEEGASIGIDWRVNYLADSSLDVASLDTKDLRPGWTEERVKYA
;
A
#
# COMPACT_ATOMS: atom_id res chain seq x y z
N MET A 1 -31.10 -11.12 8.88
CA MET A 1 -30.02 -11.36 7.89
C MET A 1 -28.77 -10.69 8.43
N PRO A 2 -27.61 -11.37 8.43
CA PRO A 2 -26.35 -10.75 8.85
C PRO A 2 -26.08 -9.47 8.03
N ALA A 3 -25.74 -8.36 8.68
CA ALA A 3 -25.35 -7.14 8.01
C ALA A 3 -23.89 -7.28 7.55
N PHE A 4 -23.65 -7.05 6.26
CA PHE A 4 -22.33 -7.18 5.63
C PHE A 4 -21.96 -5.91 4.88
N MET A 5 -20.75 -5.41 5.14
CA MET A 5 -20.12 -4.33 4.38
C MET A 5 -19.04 -4.95 3.46
N PRO A 6 -19.34 -5.21 2.18
CA PRO A 6 -18.41 -5.87 1.25
C PRO A 6 -17.19 -5.00 0.94
N GLU A 7 -17.34 -3.69 1.04
CA GLU A 7 -16.25 -2.72 0.99
C GLU A 7 -16.53 -1.68 2.08
N PHE A 8 -15.65 -1.63 3.07
CA PHE A 8 -15.59 -0.54 4.03
C PHE A 8 -14.23 0.12 3.92
N GLN A 9 -14.20 1.44 4.09
CA GLN A 9 -13.01 2.24 3.86
C GLN A 9 -11.83 1.77 4.71
N GLY A 10 -10.88 1.10 4.07
CA GLY A 10 -9.57 0.71 4.61
C GLY A 10 -8.49 1.73 4.29
N GLY A 11 -8.76 2.70 3.41
CA GLY A 11 -7.88 3.82 3.10
C GLY A 11 -8.43 4.73 2.00
N SER A 12 -7.55 5.33 1.19
CA SER A 12 -7.91 6.15 0.03
C SER A 12 -6.81 6.08 -1.04
N TYR A 13 -7.21 6.02 -2.31
CA TYR A 13 -6.27 6.20 -3.42
C TYR A 13 -5.68 7.62 -3.41
N ASN A 14 -4.51 7.77 -4.05
CA ASN A 14 -3.86 9.07 -4.28
C ASN A 14 -3.90 9.40 -5.78
N PRO A 15 -4.54 10.51 -6.19
CA PRO A 15 -4.62 10.89 -7.60
C PRO A 15 -3.32 11.52 -8.11
N TRP A 16 -3.21 11.68 -9.42
CA TRP A 16 -2.20 12.57 -10.01
C TRP A 16 -2.31 13.97 -9.39
N GLY A 17 -1.17 14.57 -9.06
CA GLY A 17 -1.11 15.86 -8.36
C GLY A 17 -1.51 15.82 -6.87
N GLY A 18 -1.88 14.65 -6.33
CA GLY A 18 -2.04 14.45 -4.90
C GLY A 18 -0.71 14.54 -4.14
N PRO A 19 -0.74 14.66 -2.80
CA PRO A 19 0.47 14.85 -2.00
C PRO A 19 1.44 13.67 -2.10
N GLU A 20 2.73 13.94 -1.88
CA GLU A 20 3.76 12.90 -1.78
C GLU A 20 3.40 11.90 -0.67
N GLY A 21 3.34 10.61 -0.98
CA GLY A 21 2.98 9.56 -0.02
C GLY A 21 1.49 9.49 0.35
N GLY A 22 0.62 10.30 -0.28
CA GLY A 22 -0.81 10.32 0.01
C GLY A 22 -1.17 11.04 1.32
N CYS A 23 -2.31 10.67 1.92
CA CYS A 23 -2.84 11.30 3.14
C CYS A 23 -3.02 10.28 4.30
N PRO A 24 -1.97 9.57 4.75
CA PRO A 24 -2.10 8.57 5.81
C PRO A 24 -2.63 9.14 7.13
N GLY A 25 -2.41 10.44 7.39
CA GLY A 25 -2.92 11.12 8.59
C GLY A 25 -4.43 11.27 8.65
N ASP A 26 -5.12 11.41 7.50
CA ASP A 26 -6.56 11.65 7.45
C ASP A 26 -7.38 10.37 7.75
N ILE A 27 -6.75 9.22 7.55
CA ILE A 27 -7.36 7.88 7.63
C ILE A 27 -6.48 6.93 8.45
N GLY A 28 -5.82 7.44 9.48
CA GLY A 28 -4.89 6.71 10.35
C GLY A 28 -5.57 5.82 11.40
N ASP A 29 -4.89 5.59 12.52
CA ASP A 29 -5.40 4.74 13.60
C ASP A 29 -6.65 5.30 14.30
N ASP A 30 -6.80 6.62 14.44
CA ASP A 30 -8.03 7.19 15.00
C ASP A 30 -9.26 6.91 14.11
N PHE A 31 -9.11 6.98 12.78
CA PHE A 31 -10.17 6.58 11.84
C PHE A 31 -10.56 5.11 12.04
N ALA A 32 -9.57 4.21 12.06
CA ALA A 32 -9.79 2.79 12.26
C ALA A 32 -10.44 2.51 13.64
N ASN A 33 -9.97 3.18 14.69
CA ASN A 33 -10.49 3.04 16.03
C ASN A 33 -11.99 3.40 16.07
N LEU A 34 -12.34 4.57 15.54
CA LEU A 34 -13.70 5.10 15.56
C LEU A 34 -14.66 4.33 14.66
N PHE A 35 -14.37 4.26 13.37
CA PHE A 35 -15.34 3.81 12.38
C PHE A 35 -15.53 2.30 12.35
N TYR A 36 -14.50 1.52 12.70
CA TYR A 36 -14.66 0.06 12.77
C TYR A 36 -15.49 -0.34 14.00
N ARG A 37 -15.34 0.37 15.13
CA ARG A 37 -16.20 0.20 16.31
C ARG A 37 -17.60 0.77 16.08
N TRP A 38 -17.74 1.81 15.26
CA TRP A 38 -19.04 2.31 14.81
C TRP A 38 -19.84 1.21 14.13
N ASN A 39 -19.20 0.49 13.20
CA ASN A 39 -19.84 -0.62 12.50
C ASN A 39 -20.29 -1.73 13.48
N ILE A 40 -19.48 -2.06 14.50
CA ILE A 40 -19.92 -2.98 15.56
C ILE A 40 -21.15 -2.42 16.29
N GLY A 41 -21.13 -1.14 16.69
CA GLY A 41 -22.27 -0.47 17.33
C GLY A 41 -23.55 -0.47 16.49
N GLN A 42 -23.43 -0.48 15.15
CA GLN A 42 -24.53 -0.65 14.20
C GLN A 42 -24.91 -2.11 13.94
N ARG A 43 -24.33 -3.07 14.66
CA ARG A 43 -24.53 -4.51 14.49
C ARG A 43 -24.13 -5.01 13.09
N VAL A 44 -23.07 -4.44 12.51
CA VAL A 44 -22.41 -5.03 11.34
C VAL A 44 -21.74 -6.32 11.77
N THR A 45 -22.11 -7.44 11.13
CA THR A 45 -21.65 -8.78 11.48
C THR A 45 -20.50 -9.28 10.58
N ALA A 46 -20.28 -8.62 9.44
CA ALA A 46 -19.16 -8.89 8.56
C ALA A 46 -18.71 -7.59 7.88
N MET A 47 -17.40 -7.41 7.71
CA MET A 47 -16.80 -6.23 7.08
C MET A 47 -15.53 -6.66 6.34
N SER A 48 -15.37 -6.20 5.10
CA SER A 48 -14.13 -6.31 4.33
C SER A 48 -13.54 -4.92 4.14
N LEU A 49 -12.25 -4.76 4.47
CA LEU A 49 -11.55 -3.47 4.40
C LEU A 49 -10.96 -3.27 3.01
N TYR A 50 -11.45 -2.26 2.29
CA TYR A 50 -10.94 -1.85 0.99
C TYR A 50 -10.08 -0.58 1.14
N MET A 51 -8.75 -0.64 1.08
CA MET A 51 -7.87 -1.82 0.98
C MET A 51 -7.28 -2.20 2.34
N MET A 52 -6.99 -3.49 2.53
CA MET A 52 -6.13 -3.97 3.62
C MET A 52 -4.63 -3.89 3.25
N PHE A 53 -4.33 -4.21 1.98
CA PHE A 53 -3.06 -4.02 1.29
C PHE A 53 -3.42 -3.65 -0.14
N GLY A 54 -2.96 -2.50 -0.63
CA GLY A 54 -3.30 -2.07 -1.99
C GLY A 54 -2.30 -2.57 -3.05
N GLY A 55 -1.00 -2.48 -2.77
CA GLY A 55 0.05 -2.87 -3.71
C GLY A 55 0.39 -1.76 -4.70
N GLN A 56 0.69 -2.11 -5.95
CA GLN A 56 1.24 -1.19 -6.94
C GLN A 56 0.64 -1.42 -8.32
N ASN A 57 0.36 -0.32 -9.03
CA ASN A 57 -0.06 -0.33 -10.42
C ASN A 57 1.19 -0.34 -11.33
N HIS A 58 1.84 -1.50 -11.46
CA HIS A 58 2.97 -1.68 -12.37
C HIS A 58 2.50 -1.65 -13.84
N GLY A 59 3.40 -1.29 -14.75
CA GLY A 59 3.03 -1.10 -16.15
C GLY A 59 2.04 0.04 -16.34
N SER A 60 1.16 -0.13 -17.31
CA SER A 60 0.09 0.79 -17.68
C SER A 60 -1.28 0.31 -17.18
N MET A 61 -1.32 -0.48 -16.09
CA MET A 61 -2.56 -1.08 -15.56
C MET A 61 -3.45 -0.10 -14.77
N ALA A 62 -2.91 1.02 -14.32
CA ALA A 62 -3.66 2.02 -13.54
C ALA A 62 -4.80 2.62 -14.38
N ALA A 63 -5.91 2.97 -13.72
CA ALA A 63 -6.84 3.94 -14.29
C ALA A 63 -6.29 5.37 -14.10
N PRO A 64 -6.67 6.36 -14.94
CA PRO A 64 -6.15 7.73 -14.87
C PRO A 64 -6.39 8.47 -13.55
N VAL A 65 -7.23 7.94 -12.67
CA VAL A 65 -7.52 8.53 -11.35
C VAL A 65 -6.41 8.29 -10.32
N THR A 66 -5.39 7.49 -10.65
CA THR A 66 -4.27 7.19 -9.76
C THR A 66 -2.95 7.08 -10.54
N ALA A 67 -1.83 7.21 -9.83
CA ALA A 67 -0.49 7.06 -10.38
C ALA A 67 -0.01 5.60 -10.23
N THR A 68 1.31 5.40 -10.18
CA THR A 68 1.89 4.06 -10.00
C THR A 68 1.57 3.49 -8.61
N SER A 69 1.71 4.28 -7.54
CA SER A 69 1.46 3.78 -6.18
C SER A 69 -0.01 3.46 -5.97
N TYR A 70 -0.28 2.29 -5.40
CA TYR A 70 -1.57 1.94 -4.84
C TYR A 70 -1.45 1.57 -3.36
N ASP A 71 -0.54 2.23 -2.62
CA ASP A 71 -0.41 2.08 -1.16
C ASP A 71 -1.75 2.24 -0.43
N TYR A 72 -2.58 3.15 -0.96
CA TYR A 72 -3.94 3.41 -0.51
C TYR A 72 -4.01 3.94 0.93
N SER A 73 -2.89 4.22 1.59
CA SER A 73 -2.83 4.42 3.04
C SER A 73 -3.57 3.29 3.79
N ALA A 74 -3.44 2.08 3.23
CA ALA A 74 -4.01 0.86 3.79
C ALA A 74 -3.27 0.48 5.08
N PRO A 75 -3.86 -0.38 5.94
CA PRO A 75 -3.17 -0.91 7.11
C PRO A 75 -1.80 -1.54 6.79
N ILE A 76 -1.66 -2.22 5.66
CA ILE A 76 -0.38 -2.72 5.15
C ILE A 76 0.05 -1.82 4.00
N SER A 77 1.21 -1.19 4.14
CA SER A 77 1.78 -0.29 3.13
C SER A 77 2.19 -1.04 1.86
N GLU A 78 2.34 -0.32 0.76
CA GLU A 78 2.80 -0.84 -0.55
C GLU A 78 4.14 -1.58 -0.44
N ASP A 79 5.00 -1.12 0.46
CA ASP A 79 6.30 -1.71 0.73
C ASP A 79 6.22 -2.98 1.62
N ARG A 80 5.02 -3.34 2.10
CA ARG A 80 4.64 -4.44 3.02
C ARG A 80 4.85 -4.16 4.50
N SER A 81 5.32 -2.98 4.88
CA SER A 81 5.40 -2.60 6.29
C SER A 81 3.99 -2.43 6.90
N ILE A 82 3.90 -2.69 8.20
CA ILE A 82 2.72 -2.42 9.03
C ILE A 82 3.00 -1.23 9.95
N TRP A 83 1.96 -0.41 10.17
CA TRP A 83 2.01 0.85 10.92
C TRP A 83 0.82 0.96 11.90
N SER A 84 0.67 2.10 12.58
CA SER A 84 -0.30 2.28 13.69
C SER A 84 -1.71 1.82 13.33
N LYS A 85 -2.17 2.09 12.11
CA LYS A 85 -3.49 1.66 11.61
C LYS A 85 -3.66 0.14 11.57
N TYR A 86 -2.64 -0.61 11.16
CA TYR A 86 -2.66 -2.07 11.23
C TYR A 86 -2.79 -2.54 12.66
N HIS A 87 -1.98 -1.97 13.56
CA HIS A 87 -2.00 -2.39 14.95
C HIS A 87 -3.36 -2.10 15.61
N GLU A 88 -3.95 -0.92 15.38
CA GLU A 88 -5.28 -0.58 15.88
C GLU A 88 -6.37 -1.50 15.30
N THR A 89 -6.29 -1.81 14.00
CA THR A 89 -7.18 -2.80 13.36
C THR A 89 -7.05 -4.18 14.00
N LYS A 90 -5.81 -4.62 14.29
CA LYS A 90 -5.51 -5.88 14.99
C LYS A 90 -6.13 -5.91 16.38
N LEU A 91 -6.10 -4.82 17.14
CA LEU A 91 -6.68 -4.79 18.50
C LEU A 91 -8.17 -5.15 18.45
N LEU A 92 -8.91 -4.59 17.49
CA LEU A 92 -10.32 -4.90 17.30
C LEU A 92 -10.56 -6.32 16.78
N ALA A 93 -9.70 -6.81 15.89
CA ALA A 93 -9.79 -8.18 15.37
C ALA A 93 -9.55 -9.24 16.46
N LEU A 94 -8.58 -9.00 17.35
CA LEU A 94 -8.34 -9.87 18.51
C LEU A 94 -9.55 -9.88 19.46
N PHE A 95 -10.14 -8.72 19.71
CA PHE A 95 -11.34 -8.60 20.55
C PHE A 95 -12.52 -9.37 19.96
N THR A 96 -12.85 -9.12 18.69
CA THR A 96 -14.02 -9.73 18.03
C THR A 96 -13.89 -11.24 17.89
N ARG A 97 -12.67 -11.77 17.72
CA ARG A 97 -12.41 -13.22 17.76
C ARG A 97 -12.70 -13.83 19.13
N SER A 98 -12.42 -13.11 20.21
CA SER A 98 -12.67 -13.58 21.59
C SER A 98 -14.09 -13.30 22.09
N ALA A 99 -14.79 -12.31 21.53
CA ALA A 99 -16.13 -11.89 21.94
C ALA A 99 -17.23 -12.77 21.34
N LYS A 100 -17.27 -14.04 21.71
CA LYS A 100 -18.21 -15.05 21.13
C LYS A 100 -19.67 -14.62 21.19
N ASP A 101 -20.09 -13.96 22.28
CA ASP A 101 -21.48 -13.50 22.43
C ASP A 101 -21.88 -12.39 21.45
N LEU A 102 -20.92 -11.68 20.85
CA LEU A 102 -21.17 -10.54 19.95
C LEU A 102 -21.98 -10.96 18.71
N VAL A 103 -21.79 -12.19 18.23
CA VAL A 103 -22.38 -12.72 16.99
C VAL A 103 -23.91 -12.81 17.04
N MET A 104 -24.50 -12.87 18.23
CA MET A 104 -25.95 -13.03 18.45
C MET A 104 -26.51 -11.87 19.29
N THR A 105 -25.97 -10.68 19.13
CA THR A 105 -26.49 -9.50 19.83
C THR A 105 -27.68 -8.87 19.11
N GLU A 106 -28.54 -8.20 19.87
CA GLU A 106 -29.54 -7.25 19.40
C GLU A 106 -29.20 -5.83 19.88
N LEU A 107 -29.52 -4.82 19.06
CA LEU A 107 -29.41 -3.42 19.47
C LEU A 107 -30.58 -3.07 20.39
N VAL A 108 -30.32 -3.00 21.69
CA VAL A 108 -31.33 -2.68 22.72
C VAL A 108 -31.70 -1.21 22.66
N GLY A 109 -30.71 -0.35 22.46
CA GLY A 109 -30.90 1.09 22.39
C GLY A 109 -29.58 1.81 22.15
N ASN A 110 -29.68 3.09 21.82
CA ASN A 110 -28.53 3.97 21.77
C ASN A 110 -28.91 5.39 22.19
N GLY A 111 -27.94 6.16 22.67
CA GLY A 111 -28.11 7.57 23.03
C GLY A 111 -27.31 8.00 24.25
N THR A 112 -27.52 9.24 24.69
CA THR A 112 -26.81 9.86 25.81
C THR A 112 -27.38 9.46 27.17
N GLN A 113 -28.58 8.84 27.22
CA GLN A 113 -29.17 8.34 28.47
C GLN A 113 -28.35 7.23 29.15
N TYR A 114 -27.38 6.66 28.43
CA TYR A 114 -26.44 5.68 28.94
C TYR A 114 -25.25 6.32 29.66
N THR A 115 -25.02 7.63 29.51
CA THR A 115 -23.86 8.33 30.07
C THR A 115 -24.32 9.46 30.98
N ASP A 116 -23.42 9.94 31.83
CA ASP A 116 -23.62 11.18 32.60
C ASP A 116 -23.08 12.44 31.88
N ASN A 117 -22.54 12.27 30.66
CA ASN A 117 -22.02 13.35 29.83
C ASN A 117 -22.73 13.37 28.47
N SER A 118 -23.52 14.41 28.22
CA SER A 118 -24.28 14.59 26.96
C SER A 118 -23.42 14.66 25.68
N ALA A 119 -22.11 14.92 25.81
CA ALA A 119 -21.17 14.87 24.71
C ALA A 119 -20.83 13.43 24.27
N VAL A 120 -21.18 12.42 25.07
CA VAL A 120 -20.91 11.00 24.81
C VAL A 120 -22.22 10.23 24.75
N ARG A 121 -22.38 9.39 23.72
CA ARG A 121 -23.48 8.43 23.56
C ARG A 121 -22.94 7.01 23.60
N ALA A 122 -23.78 6.05 23.97
CA ALA A 122 -23.46 4.63 23.86
C ALA A 122 -24.52 3.89 23.03
N TYR A 123 -24.10 2.80 22.39
CA TYR A 123 -24.95 1.81 21.74
C TYR A 123 -24.88 0.53 22.55
N GLU A 124 -26.01 0.05 23.07
CA GLU A 124 -26.10 -1.20 23.81
C GLU A 124 -26.46 -2.34 22.87
N LEU A 125 -25.50 -3.23 22.64
CA LEU A 125 -25.70 -4.52 21.99
C LEU A 125 -25.79 -5.58 23.07
N ARG A 126 -26.85 -6.38 23.10
CA ARG A 126 -27.05 -7.40 24.12
C ARG A 126 -27.40 -8.73 23.49
N ASN A 127 -26.71 -9.78 23.92
CA ASN A 127 -27.05 -11.15 23.58
C ASN A 127 -28.30 -11.55 24.41
N PRO A 128 -29.44 -11.87 23.77
CA PRO A 128 -30.67 -12.18 24.49
C PRO A 128 -30.64 -13.54 25.20
N GLU A 129 -29.70 -14.43 24.84
CA GLU A 129 -29.57 -15.76 25.43
C GLU A 129 -28.64 -15.77 26.64
N THR A 130 -27.49 -15.10 26.53
CA THR A 130 -26.45 -15.12 27.58
C THR A 130 -26.46 -13.89 28.47
N ASN A 131 -27.22 -12.85 28.10
CA ASN A 131 -27.23 -11.53 28.72
C ASN A 131 -25.88 -10.78 28.67
N ALA A 132 -24.86 -11.31 27.99
CA ALA A 132 -23.64 -10.56 27.71
C ALA A 132 -23.96 -9.31 26.89
N ALA A 133 -23.31 -8.19 27.19
CA ALA A 133 -23.55 -6.95 26.47
C ALA A 133 -22.27 -6.16 26.17
N PHE A 134 -22.37 -5.34 25.13
CA PHE A 134 -21.32 -4.56 24.54
C PHE A 134 -21.84 -3.15 24.33
N TYR A 135 -21.18 -2.18 24.97
CA TYR A 135 -21.51 -0.77 24.92
C TYR A 135 -20.48 -0.04 24.09
N ALA A 136 -20.78 0.18 22.80
CA ALA A 136 -19.92 0.95 21.92
C ALA A 136 -20.15 2.45 22.15
N THR A 137 -19.12 3.18 22.56
CA THR A 137 -19.21 4.60 22.95
C THR A 137 -18.68 5.51 21.86
N PHE A 138 -19.34 6.65 21.65
CA PHE A 138 -18.96 7.65 20.65
C PHE A 138 -19.20 9.05 21.18
N HIS A 139 -18.45 10.03 20.70
CA HIS A 139 -18.90 11.41 20.80
C HIS A 139 -20.24 11.58 20.09
N SER A 140 -21.14 12.38 20.67
CA SER A 140 -22.42 12.74 20.05
C SER A 140 -22.20 13.46 18.72
N ASN A 141 -21.13 14.25 18.62
CA ASN A 141 -20.58 14.75 17.37
C ASN A 141 -19.20 14.14 17.15
N THR A 142 -19.09 13.19 16.22
CA THR A 142 -17.85 12.44 15.94
C THR A 142 -16.75 13.29 15.29
N SER A 143 -17.02 14.53 14.88
CA SER A 143 -15.98 15.41 14.30
C SER A 143 -15.10 16.07 15.36
N ILE A 144 -15.49 16.05 16.64
CA ILE A 144 -14.80 16.81 17.68
C ILE A 144 -13.55 16.06 18.18
N SER A 145 -12.50 16.83 18.51
CA SER A 145 -11.21 16.31 18.95
C SER A 145 -11.01 16.42 20.48
N MET A 146 -12.09 16.55 21.25
CA MET A 146 -12.03 16.78 22.69
C MET A 146 -11.93 15.49 23.50
N ASN A 147 -11.28 15.56 24.67
CA ASN A 147 -11.24 14.46 25.63
C ASN A 147 -12.38 14.59 26.64
N GLU A 148 -13.39 13.73 26.50
CA GLU A 148 -14.60 13.77 27.30
C GLU A 148 -14.56 12.75 28.45
N PRO A 149 -14.68 13.21 29.71
CA PRO A 149 -14.89 12.33 30.85
C PRO A 149 -16.35 11.86 30.93
N PHE A 150 -16.58 10.58 31.25
CA PHE A 150 -17.92 10.09 31.52
C PHE A 150 -17.92 8.85 32.44
N HIS A 151 -19.06 8.59 33.05
CA HIS A 151 -19.45 7.28 33.56
C HIS A 151 -20.50 6.67 32.64
N LEU A 152 -20.52 5.35 32.58
CA LEU A 152 -21.48 4.58 31.79
C LEU A 152 -22.47 3.87 32.73
N LYS A 153 -23.76 4.04 32.48
CA LYS A 153 -24.83 3.27 33.09
C LYS A 153 -25.01 1.97 32.31
N VAL A 154 -24.66 0.85 32.93
CA VAL A 154 -24.69 -0.48 32.33
C VAL A 154 -25.68 -1.39 33.05
N ASN A 155 -26.31 -2.30 32.31
CA ASN A 155 -27.14 -3.35 32.88
C ASN A 155 -26.35 -4.66 32.94
N THR A 156 -26.29 -5.25 34.12
CA THR A 156 -25.52 -6.47 34.40
C THR A 156 -26.40 -7.50 35.11
N SER A 157 -25.95 -8.75 35.19
CA SER A 157 -26.58 -9.78 36.02
C SER A 157 -26.62 -9.46 37.52
N ALA A 158 -25.84 -8.49 38.00
CA ALA A 158 -25.90 -7.98 39.38
C ALA A 158 -26.82 -6.74 39.52
N GLY A 159 -27.56 -6.41 38.46
CA GLY A 159 -28.39 -5.21 38.37
C GLY A 159 -27.73 -4.07 37.60
N VAL A 160 -28.38 -2.91 37.64
CA VAL A 160 -27.91 -1.70 36.95
C VAL A 160 -26.79 -1.06 37.75
N LEU A 161 -25.67 -0.75 37.09
CA LEU A 161 -24.49 -0.14 37.68
C LEU A 161 -24.11 1.12 36.90
N THR A 162 -23.49 2.08 37.59
CA THR A 162 -22.76 3.18 36.96
C THR A 162 -21.28 2.89 37.11
N VAL A 163 -20.55 2.77 35.99
CA VAL A 163 -19.14 2.37 35.95
C VAL A 163 -18.27 3.46 35.33
N PRO A 164 -17.02 3.64 35.79
CA PRO A 164 -16.37 2.94 36.90
C PRO A 164 -16.91 3.38 38.27
N LYS A 165 -16.80 2.51 39.27
CA LYS A 165 -17.24 2.75 40.66
C LYS A 165 -16.15 3.39 41.53
N TYR A 166 -14.89 3.02 41.30
CA TYR A 166 -13.75 3.35 42.17
C TYR A 166 -12.57 3.98 41.42
N ALA A 167 -12.39 3.66 40.13
CA ALA A 167 -11.46 4.37 39.26
C ALA A 167 -11.95 5.81 38.96
N SER A 168 -11.11 6.61 38.33
CA SER A 168 -11.60 7.84 37.68
C SER A 168 -12.54 7.48 36.52
N THR A 169 -13.34 8.44 36.06
CA THR A 169 -14.17 8.37 34.84
C THR A 169 -13.46 7.71 33.65
N ILE A 170 -14.25 7.08 32.77
CA ILE A 170 -13.82 6.70 31.42
C ILE A 170 -13.48 7.98 30.64
N ARG A 171 -12.50 7.90 29.75
CA ARG A 171 -12.07 9.01 28.89
C ARG A 171 -12.34 8.66 27.45
N LEU A 172 -13.01 9.52 26.71
CA LEU A 172 -13.16 9.37 25.27
C LEU A 172 -12.41 10.51 24.59
N ASN A 173 -11.21 10.23 24.10
CA ASN A 173 -10.44 11.21 23.34
C ASN A 173 -11.03 11.42 21.94
N GLY A 174 -10.72 12.56 21.33
CA GLY A 174 -11.15 12.92 19.99
C GLY A 174 -10.98 11.78 18.99
N HIS A 175 -11.99 11.59 18.13
CA HIS A 175 -11.97 10.59 17.06
C HIS A 175 -11.73 9.15 17.54
N GLN A 176 -12.15 8.82 18.75
CA GLN A 176 -12.05 7.46 19.30
C GLN A 176 -13.39 6.90 19.73
N SER A 177 -13.44 5.58 19.82
CA SER A 177 -14.53 4.78 20.35
C SER A 177 -13.96 3.72 21.29
N LYS A 178 -14.81 3.24 22.21
CA LYS A 178 -14.49 2.11 23.10
C LYS A 178 -15.66 1.15 23.12
N ILE A 179 -15.38 -0.14 23.30
CA ILE A 179 -16.38 -1.17 23.54
C ILE A 179 -16.26 -1.64 24.99
N ILE A 180 -17.18 -1.18 25.83
CA ILE A 180 -17.27 -1.57 27.24
C ILE A 180 -18.12 -2.83 27.34
N VAL A 181 -17.64 -3.83 28.07
CA VAL A 181 -18.31 -5.15 28.14
C VAL A 181 -18.94 -5.39 29.49
N THR A 182 -20.05 -6.13 29.52
CA THR A 182 -20.68 -6.66 30.74
C THR A 182 -21.09 -8.10 30.57
N ASP A 183 -21.05 -8.86 31.67
CA ASP A 183 -21.33 -10.29 31.69
C ASP A 183 -20.56 -11.08 30.62
N PHE A 184 -19.34 -10.63 30.30
CA PHE A 184 -18.48 -11.22 29.28
C PHE A 184 -17.87 -12.53 29.81
N ALA A 185 -18.16 -13.65 29.15
CA ALA A 185 -17.60 -14.95 29.49
C ALA A 185 -16.17 -15.08 28.99
N PHE A 186 -15.28 -15.63 29.83
CA PHE A 186 -13.90 -15.93 29.46
C PHE A 186 -13.43 -17.21 30.15
N GLY A 187 -13.37 -18.30 29.39
CA GLY A 187 -13.21 -19.64 29.96
C GLY A 187 -14.33 -19.98 30.94
N SER A 188 -13.96 -20.48 32.12
CA SER A 188 -14.92 -20.80 33.19
C SER A 188 -15.30 -19.60 34.07
N LYS A 189 -15.01 -18.37 33.65
CA LYS A 189 -15.16 -17.15 34.44
C LYS A 189 -16.01 -16.11 33.71
N THR A 190 -16.43 -15.09 34.44
CA THR A 190 -17.27 -14.01 33.89
C THR A 190 -16.79 -12.66 34.43
N LEU A 191 -16.57 -11.71 33.52
CA LEU A 191 -16.41 -10.31 33.84
C LEU A 191 -17.80 -9.75 34.07
N LEU A 192 -18.09 -9.29 35.28
CA LEU A 192 -19.34 -8.56 35.52
C LEU A 192 -19.37 -7.28 34.67
N TYR A 193 -18.25 -6.55 34.62
CA TYR A 193 -18.01 -5.46 33.68
C TYR A 193 -16.51 -5.19 33.51
N SER A 194 -16.15 -4.48 32.43
CA SER A 194 -14.82 -3.86 32.28
C SER A 194 -14.91 -2.57 31.48
N THR A 195 -14.35 -1.48 32.01
CA THR A 195 -14.16 -0.20 31.29
C THR A 195 -12.88 -0.16 30.46
N ALA A 196 -11.92 -1.05 30.75
CA ALA A 196 -10.80 -1.32 29.86
C ALA A 196 -11.26 -2.27 28.75
N GLU A 197 -10.80 -2.04 27.52
CA GLU A 197 -11.20 -2.88 26.40
C GLU A 197 -10.54 -4.25 26.52
N VAL A 198 -11.34 -5.31 26.41
CA VAL A 198 -10.83 -6.67 26.29
C VAL A 198 -10.07 -6.75 24.96
N LEU A 199 -8.80 -7.13 25.02
CA LEU A 199 -8.01 -7.39 23.82
C LEU A 199 -8.21 -8.83 23.36
N THR A 200 -8.07 -9.79 24.26
CA THR A 200 -8.25 -11.23 24.00
C THR A 200 -8.27 -12.00 25.34
N TYR A 201 -8.55 -13.30 25.30
CA TYR A 201 -8.28 -14.21 26.42
C TYR A 201 -7.85 -15.59 25.92
N THR A 202 -7.20 -16.36 26.79
CA THR A 202 -6.82 -17.76 26.57
C THR A 202 -6.86 -18.53 27.89
N VAL A 203 -6.97 -19.85 27.85
CA VAL A 203 -7.04 -20.73 29.02
C VAL A 203 -5.84 -21.66 29.02
N PHE A 204 -4.86 -21.35 29.87
CA PHE A 204 -3.67 -22.18 30.06
C PHE A 204 -3.87 -23.10 31.26
N ASP A 205 -3.80 -24.42 31.04
CA ASP A 205 -3.89 -25.41 32.11
C ASP A 205 -5.11 -25.20 33.03
N LYS A 206 -6.28 -24.92 32.43
CA LYS A 206 -7.56 -24.60 33.10
C LYS A 206 -7.59 -23.25 33.83
N LYS A 207 -6.56 -22.41 33.68
CA LYS A 207 -6.50 -21.06 34.25
C LYS A 207 -6.67 -19.99 33.16
N PRO A 208 -7.77 -19.21 33.20
CA PRO A 208 -7.96 -18.11 32.26
C PRO A 208 -6.88 -17.02 32.44
N THR A 209 -6.29 -16.60 31.33
CA THR A 209 -5.47 -15.39 31.19
C THR A 209 -6.22 -14.40 30.32
N LEU A 210 -6.65 -13.31 30.92
CA LEU A 210 -7.40 -12.25 30.28
C LEU A 210 -6.48 -11.07 29.96
N VAL A 211 -6.60 -10.50 28.77
CA VAL A 211 -5.77 -9.39 28.32
C VAL A 211 -6.65 -8.18 28.08
N PHE A 212 -6.34 -7.09 28.77
CA PHE A 212 -6.94 -5.78 28.55
C PHE A 212 -5.94 -4.84 27.90
N TRP A 213 -6.47 -3.84 27.22
CA TRP A 213 -5.69 -2.68 26.85
C TRP A 213 -6.44 -1.37 27.10
N VAL A 214 -5.68 -0.29 27.25
CA VAL A 214 -6.17 1.09 27.34
C VAL A 214 -5.25 2.04 26.56
N PRO A 215 -5.75 3.18 26.06
CA PRO A 215 -4.86 4.25 25.60
C PRO A 215 -3.85 4.64 26.68
N THR A 216 -2.65 5.01 26.24
CA THR A 216 -1.52 5.26 27.15
C THR A 216 -1.83 6.36 28.15
N GLY A 217 -1.72 6.02 29.45
CA GLY A 217 -1.99 6.91 30.57
C GLY A 217 -3.45 6.90 31.05
N GLU A 218 -4.36 6.19 30.38
CA GLU A 218 -5.75 6.10 30.82
C GLU A 218 -5.94 5.16 32.02
N SER A 219 -7.06 5.37 32.71
CA SER A 219 -7.49 4.52 33.82
C SER A 219 -8.56 3.54 33.37
N GLY A 220 -8.57 2.37 34.01
CA GLY A 220 -9.55 1.32 33.77
C GLY A 220 -10.05 0.71 35.08
N GLU A 221 -11.18 0.03 35.00
CA GLU A 221 -11.77 -0.74 36.08
C GLU A 221 -12.45 -1.98 35.52
N PHE A 222 -12.26 -3.11 36.16
CA PHE A 222 -12.98 -4.33 35.83
C PHE A 222 -13.41 -5.08 37.09
N SER A 223 -14.45 -5.91 36.97
CA SER A 223 -14.96 -6.73 38.07
C SER A 223 -15.07 -8.18 37.63
N ILE A 224 -14.35 -9.08 38.31
CA ILE A 224 -14.37 -10.53 38.05
C ILE A 224 -15.25 -11.21 39.08
N LYS A 225 -16.25 -11.98 38.63
CA LYS A 225 -17.12 -12.75 39.53
C LYS A 225 -16.34 -13.88 40.21
N GLY A 226 -16.58 -14.06 41.51
CA GLY A 226 -16.03 -15.15 42.31
C GLY A 226 -14.62 -14.95 42.87
N ALA A 227 -13.83 -14.04 42.32
CA ALA A 227 -12.54 -13.66 42.90
C ALA A 227 -12.74 -12.81 44.18
N GLU A 228 -11.84 -12.89 45.16
CA GLU A 228 -11.93 -12.11 46.39
C GLU A 228 -10.69 -11.26 46.69
N LYS A 229 -9.52 -11.64 46.15
CA LYS A 229 -8.24 -10.95 46.37
C LYS A 229 -7.42 -10.95 45.08
N GLY A 230 -6.57 -9.94 44.94
CA GLY A 230 -5.64 -9.84 43.82
C GLY A 230 -4.28 -9.34 44.26
N SER A 231 -3.28 -9.56 43.42
CA SER A 231 -1.91 -9.13 43.62
C SER A 231 -1.26 -8.67 42.32
N ILE A 232 -0.32 -7.74 42.41
CA ILE A 232 0.47 -7.28 41.27
C ILE A 232 1.69 -8.19 41.15
N LYS A 233 1.87 -8.81 39.98
CA LYS A 233 3.02 -9.68 39.68
C LYS A 233 4.06 -9.01 38.77
N LYS A 234 3.63 -8.06 37.95
CA LYS A 234 4.48 -7.18 37.14
C LYS A 234 3.83 -5.82 37.09
N CYS A 235 4.60 -4.75 37.30
CA CYS A 235 4.13 -3.38 37.15
C CYS A 235 5.12 -2.62 36.29
N GLN A 236 4.76 -2.41 35.02
CA GLN A 236 5.48 -1.52 34.13
C GLN A 236 4.46 -0.50 33.63
N GLY A 237 4.57 0.75 34.11
CA GLY A 237 3.58 1.80 33.83
C GLY A 237 2.30 1.73 34.69
N CYS A 238 2.18 0.79 35.62
CA CYS A 238 0.99 0.70 36.47
C CYS A 238 1.01 1.75 37.59
N SER A 239 -0.15 2.33 37.90
CA SER A 239 -0.35 3.12 39.10
C SER A 239 -1.79 3.03 39.59
N ARG A 240 -2.05 3.49 40.82
CA ARG A 240 -3.39 3.51 41.43
C ARG A 240 -4.13 2.17 41.40
N VAL A 241 -3.37 1.06 41.39
CA VAL A 241 -3.94 -0.29 41.41
C VAL A 241 -4.59 -0.54 42.77
N LYS A 242 -5.88 -0.86 42.78
CA LYS A 242 -6.62 -1.23 44.00
C LYS A 242 -7.44 -2.47 43.74
N PHE A 243 -7.45 -3.39 44.71
CA PHE A 243 -8.28 -4.59 44.73
C PHE A 243 -9.37 -4.40 45.77
N ILE A 244 -10.62 -4.39 45.34
CA ILE A 244 -11.78 -4.01 46.17
C ILE A 244 -12.77 -5.16 46.13
N LYS A 245 -12.84 -5.90 47.24
CA LYS A 245 -13.77 -7.02 47.40
C LYS A 245 -15.21 -6.47 47.43
N GLU A 246 -16.05 -6.96 46.51
CA GLU A 246 -17.48 -6.67 46.47
C GLU A 246 -18.29 -7.96 46.72
N HIS A 247 -19.60 -7.82 46.91
CA HIS A 247 -20.48 -8.97 47.05
C HIS A 247 -20.54 -9.75 45.72
N GLY A 248 -19.92 -10.94 45.68
CA GLY A 248 -19.92 -11.84 44.53
C GLY A 248 -18.73 -11.70 43.57
N GLY A 249 -17.74 -10.85 43.87
CA GLY A 249 -16.54 -10.73 43.03
C GLY A 249 -15.51 -9.70 43.52
N LEU A 250 -14.49 -9.48 42.70
CA LEU A 250 -13.39 -8.56 42.96
C LEU A 250 -13.35 -7.48 41.89
N THR A 251 -13.46 -6.23 42.32
CA THR A 251 -13.32 -5.06 41.44
C THR A 251 -11.91 -4.51 41.56
N THR A 252 -11.26 -4.33 40.40
CA THR A 252 -9.89 -3.85 40.30
C THR A 252 -9.85 -2.56 39.50
N SER A 253 -9.38 -1.47 40.10
CA SER A 253 -9.13 -0.19 39.41
C SER A 253 -7.64 0.00 39.16
N PHE A 254 -7.26 0.64 38.05
CA PHE A 254 -5.86 0.91 37.72
C PHE A 254 -5.71 2.14 36.80
N THR A 255 -4.49 2.63 36.67
CA THR A 255 -4.03 3.51 35.59
C THR A 255 -2.81 2.89 34.92
N GLN A 256 -2.75 2.92 33.59
CA GLN A 256 -1.69 2.25 32.81
C GLN A 256 -0.99 3.24 31.87
N SER A 257 0.20 3.68 32.25
CA SER A 257 1.18 4.34 31.38
C SER A 257 1.91 3.32 30.51
N THR A 258 2.90 3.73 29.73
CA THR A 258 3.66 2.84 28.83
C THR A 258 4.19 1.58 29.52
N GLY A 259 3.81 0.42 29.01
CA GLY A 259 4.28 -0.90 29.44
C GLY A 259 3.18 -1.95 29.64
N THR A 260 3.61 -3.08 30.21
CA THR A 260 2.75 -4.22 30.53
C THR A 260 2.69 -4.46 32.03
N THR A 261 1.47 -4.61 32.55
CA THR A 261 1.20 -4.98 33.94
C THR A 261 0.58 -6.37 33.98
N VAL A 262 0.98 -7.19 34.95
CA VAL A 262 0.37 -8.51 35.18
C VAL A 262 -0.16 -8.57 36.60
N LEU A 263 -1.43 -8.91 36.72
CA LEU A 263 -2.15 -9.10 37.98
C LEU A 263 -2.56 -10.57 38.09
N GLU A 264 -2.61 -11.07 39.33
CA GLU A 264 -3.04 -12.44 39.63
C GLU A 264 -4.14 -12.38 40.68
N MET A 265 -5.25 -13.05 40.41
CA MET A 265 -6.38 -13.19 41.33
C MET A 265 -6.22 -14.45 42.18
N ASP A 266 -6.85 -14.49 43.35
CA ASP A 266 -6.78 -15.62 44.28
C ASP A 266 -7.43 -16.91 43.78
N ASP A 267 -8.34 -16.79 42.81
CA ASP A 267 -8.98 -17.92 42.13
C ASP A 267 -8.21 -18.41 40.89
N GLY A 268 -6.99 -17.90 40.67
CA GLY A 268 -6.07 -18.34 39.61
C GLY A 268 -6.27 -17.66 38.26
N VAL A 269 -7.15 -16.65 38.16
CA VAL A 269 -7.23 -15.80 36.96
C VAL A 269 -6.01 -14.89 36.87
N ARG A 270 -5.37 -14.89 35.71
CA ARG A 270 -4.32 -13.92 35.37
C ARG A 270 -4.90 -12.80 34.52
N VAL A 271 -4.52 -11.57 34.81
CA VAL A 271 -4.89 -10.40 34.01
C VAL A 271 -3.64 -9.69 33.52
N ILE A 272 -3.52 -9.50 32.21
CA ILE A 272 -2.49 -8.71 31.56
C ILE A 272 -3.12 -7.38 31.15
N VAL A 273 -2.52 -6.26 31.54
CA VAL A 273 -2.96 -4.92 31.15
C VAL A 273 -1.87 -4.26 30.32
N LEU A 274 -2.25 -3.82 29.13
CA LEU A 274 -1.37 -3.17 28.16
C LEU A 274 -1.79 -1.71 27.96
N ASP A 275 -0.82 -0.81 27.83
CA ASP A 275 -1.10 0.47 27.18
C ASP A 275 -1.14 0.29 25.65
N ARG A 276 -1.62 1.30 24.90
CA ARG A 276 -1.71 1.25 23.43
C ARG A 276 -0.39 0.81 22.77
N THR A 277 0.73 1.41 23.17
CA THR A 277 2.03 1.10 22.54
C THR A 277 2.43 -0.35 22.79
N SER A 278 2.26 -0.87 24.00
CA SER A 278 2.51 -2.28 24.29
C SER A 278 1.50 -3.21 23.59
N ALA A 279 0.23 -2.82 23.47
CA ALA A 279 -0.79 -3.58 22.78
C ALA A 279 -0.51 -3.73 21.27
N TYR A 280 0.11 -2.71 20.66
CA TYR A 280 0.54 -2.77 19.26
C TYR A 280 1.57 -3.87 19.02
N ASP A 281 2.44 -4.18 20.00
CA ASP A 281 3.45 -5.25 19.93
C ASP A 281 3.01 -6.56 20.62
N PHE A 282 1.71 -6.68 20.94
CA PHE A 282 1.14 -7.90 21.52
C PHE A 282 0.48 -8.77 20.45
N TRP A 283 0.65 -10.09 20.57
CA TRP A 283 0.18 -11.07 19.61
C TRP A 283 -0.45 -12.27 20.31
N ALA A 284 -1.46 -12.87 19.66
CA ALA A 284 -2.10 -14.10 20.11
C ALA A 284 -2.23 -15.10 18.93
N PRO A 285 -1.11 -15.67 18.46
CA PRO A 285 -1.12 -16.67 17.39
C PRO A 285 -1.91 -17.92 17.82
N ALA A 286 -2.64 -18.51 16.88
CA ALA A 286 -3.33 -19.77 17.10
C ALA A 286 -2.34 -20.94 17.05
N LEU A 287 -2.62 -21.99 17.83
CA LEU A 287 -1.94 -23.29 17.75
C LEU A 287 -2.70 -24.28 16.87
N THR A 288 -3.75 -23.80 16.19
CA THR A 288 -4.69 -24.58 15.40
C THR A 288 -5.03 -23.83 14.12
N ASN A 289 -5.51 -24.57 13.11
CA ASN A 289 -6.05 -24.02 11.88
C ASN A 289 -7.56 -23.71 11.97
N ASP A 290 -8.20 -23.98 13.12
CA ASP A 290 -9.60 -23.61 13.33
C ASP A 290 -9.73 -22.07 13.37
N PRO A 291 -10.51 -21.45 12.46
CA PRO A 291 -10.68 -20.00 12.41
C PRO A 291 -11.33 -19.42 13.68
N PHE A 292 -12.07 -20.22 14.45
CA PHE A 292 -12.66 -19.78 15.72
C PHE A 292 -11.65 -19.76 16.87
N VAL A 293 -10.52 -20.46 16.72
CA VAL A 293 -9.45 -20.60 17.72
C VAL A 293 -10.00 -20.95 19.10
N PRO A 294 -10.14 -22.25 19.45
CA PRO A 294 -10.54 -22.68 20.78
C PRO A 294 -9.72 -21.97 21.85
N GLU A 295 -10.34 -21.70 23.00
CA GLU A 295 -9.73 -20.86 24.04
C GLU A 295 -8.47 -21.45 24.67
N THR A 296 -8.17 -22.74 24.44
CA THR A 296 -6.95 -23.43 24.88
C THR A 296 -5.85 -23.43 23.83
N ASP A 297 -6.15 -23.02 22.59
CA ASP A 297 -5.33 -23.29 21.41
C ASP A 297 -4.70 -21.99 20.88
N SER A 298 -4.18 -21.17 21.79
CA SER A 298 -3.43 -19.96 21.46
C SER A 298 -2.39 -19.69 22.55
N VAL A 299 -1.24 -19.13 22.13
CA VAL A 299 -0.24 -18.57 23.05
C VAL A 299 -0.27 -17.05 22.96
N LEU A 300 0.22 -16.37 24.01
CA LEU A 300 0.31 -14.91 24.03
C LEU A 300 1.78 -14.51 23.95
N VAL A 301 2.10 -13.58 23.05
CA VAL A 301 3.48 -13.16 22.76
C VAL A 301 3.55 -11.64 22.77
N GLN A 302 4.43 -11.08 23.59
CA GLN A 302 4.71 -9.64 23.64
C GLN A 302 6.12 -9.37 23.11
N GLY A 303 6.26 -8.35 22.25
CA GLY A 303 7.52 -7.68 21.95
C GLY A 303 8.02 -7.70 20.49
N PRO A 304 7.87 -8.79 19.72
CA PRO A 304 8.26 -8.80 18.31
C PRO A 304 7.40 -7.87 17.43
N TYR A 305 7.99 -7.44 16.31
CA TYR A 305 7.31 -6.60 15.31
C TYR A 305 6.13 -7.31 14.66
N LEU A 306 6.27 -8.59 14.38
CA LEU A 306 5.21 -9.45 13.85
C LEU A 306 5.40 -10.87 14.37
N VAL A 307 4.30 -11.53 14.75
CA VAL A 307 4.25 -12.98 14.97
C VAL A 307 3.36 -13.57 13.89
N ARG A 308 3.93 -14.40 13.02
CA ARG A 308 3.27 -15.00 11.86
C ARG A 308 2.55 -16.30 12.23
N ASP A 309 3.22 -17.17 12.99
CA ASP A 309 2.69 -18.48 13.36
C ASP A 309 3.27 -18.97 14.69
N ALA A 310 2.57 -19.92 15.33
CA ALA A 310 3.05 -20.65 16.49
C ALA A 310 2.62 -22.12 16.44
N LYS A 311 3.56 -23.05 16.66
CA LYS A 311 3.31 -24.50 16.68
C LYS A 311 3.88 -25.12 17.94
N LEU A 312 3.04 -25.87 18.64
CA LEU A 312 3.44 -26.64 19.81
C LEU A 312 3.70 -28.10 19.40
N SER A 313 4.90 -28.60 19.65
CA SER A 313 5.29 -30.00 19.42
C SER A 313 5.95 -30.57 20.68
N GLY A 314 5.22 -31.43 21.39
CA GLY A 314 5.65 -31.91 22.70
C GLY A 314 5.78 -30.77 23.69
N SER A 315 7.01 -30.50 24.13
CA SER A 315 7.35 -29.38 25.04
C SER A 315 8.02 -28.19 24.36
N ASN A 316 8.19 -28.22 23.04
CA ASN A 316 8.79 -27.13 22.28
C ASN A 316 7.71 -26.28 21.61
N LEU A 317 7.76 -24.96 21.85
CA LEU A 317 6.95 -23.98 21.14
C LEU A 317 7.80 -23.32 20.04
N ALA A 318 7.49 -23.61 18.79
CA ALA A 318 8.07 -22.95 17.64
C ALA A 318 7.24 -21.73 17.27
N ILE A 319 7.88 -20.56 17.27
CA ILE A 319 7.28 -19.29 16.90
C ILE A 319 8.00 -18.78 15.64
N THR A 320 7.25 -18.32 14.67
CA THR A 320 7.78 -17.65 13.49
C THR A 320 7.27 -16.22 13.44
N GLY A 321 8.14 -15.31 13.00
CA GLY A 321 7.79 -13.90 12.95
C GLY A 321 8.94 -13.06 12.43
N ASP A 322 8.81 -11.76 12.67
CA ASP A 322 9.73 -10.75 12.19
C ASP A 322 10.20 -9.84 13.34
N VAL A 323 11.46 -9.43 13.27
CA VAL A 323 12.10 -8.53 14.22
C VAL A 323 12.80 -7.42 13.45
N VAL A 324 12.39 -6.17 13.68
CA VAL A 324 13.00 -4.97 13.04
C VAL A 324 13.97 -4.25 13.98
N ASN A 325 13.85 -4.47 15.29
CA ASN A 325 14.71 -3.92 16.33
C ASN A 325 14.92 -4.98 17.41
N ALA A 326 16.06 -4.92 18.11
CA ALA A 326 16.31 -5.80 19.25
C ALA A 326 15.18 -5.65 20.28
N THR A 327 14.60 -6.76 20.71
CA THR A 327 13.40 -6.76 21.55
C THR A 327 13.40 -7.90 22.55
N THR A 328 12.57 -7.76 23.58
CA THR A 328 12.27 -8.84 24.51
C THR A 328 11.19 -9.73 23.93
N LEU A 329 11.37 -11.05 24.03
CA LEU A 329 10.31 -12.03 23.76
C LEU A 329 9.72 -12.49 25.10
N ASP A 330 8.47 -12.14 25.38
CA ASP A 330 7.76 -12.53 26.61
C ASP A 330 6.52 -13.37 26.25
N VAL A 331 6.57 -14.68 26.58
CA VAL A 331 5.60 -15.68 26.08
C VAL A 331 4.80 -16.30 27.21
N PHE A 332 3.48 -16.19 27.16
CA PHE A 332 2.58 -16.95 28.01
C PHE A 332 2.08 -18.17 27.24
N ALA A 333 2.28 -19.35 27.80
CA ALA A 333 1.97 -20.63 27.19
C ALA A 333 1.62 -21.69 28.26
N PRO A 334 1.03 -22.84 27.88
CA PRO A 334 0.77 -23.94 28.81
C PRO A 334 2.05 -24.47 29.48
N ASN A 335 1.92 -25.03 30.68
CA ASN A 335 3.02 -25.55 31.50
C ASN A 335 3.84 -26.66 30.84
N CYS A 336 3.29 -27.34 29.83
CA CYS A 336 4.02 -28.34 29.06
C CYS A 336 5.17 -27.75 28.23
N VAL A 337 5.12 -26.45 27.91
CA VAL A 337 6.18 -25.75 27.17
C VAL A 337 7.41 -25.57 28.06
N LYS A 338 8.54 -26.12 27.60
CA LYS A 338 9.85 -26.06 28.28
C LYS A 338 10.93 -25.38 27.44
N SER A 339 10.71 -25.21 26.14
CA SER A 339 11.62 -24.50 25.25
C SER A 339 10.86 -23.71 24.20
N VAL A 340 11.47 -22.60 23.77
CA VAL A 340 10.97 -21.76 22.69
C VAL A 340 12.01 -21.70 21.58
N THR A 341 11.54 -21.80 20.35
CA THR A 341 12.34 -21.52 19.14
C THR A 341 11.71 -20.35 18.39
N TRP A 342 12.54 -19.45 17.88
CA TRP A 342 12.15 -18.32 17.04
C TRP A 342 12.81 -18.48 15.67
N ASN A 343 12.01 -18.52 14.60
CA ASN A 343 12.50 -18.72 13.23
C ASN A 343 13.45 -19.93 13.10
N GLY A 344 13.12 -21.03 13.80
CA GLY A 344 13.92 -22.26 13.86
C GLY A 344 15.14 -22.22 14.79
N LYS A 345 15.52 -21.06 15.32
CA LYS A 345 16.65 -20.89 16.26
C LYS A 345 16.17 -21.01 17.70
N LYS A 346 16.93 -21.70 18.56
CA LYS A 346 16.60 -21.81 19.99
C LYS A 346 16.77 -20.45 20.68
N VAL A 347 15.75 -20.03 21.43
CA VAL A 347 15.81 -18.83 22.29
C VAL A 347 16.12 -19.27 23.72
N HIS A 348 17.10 -18.64 24.34
CA HIS A 348 17.39 -18.85 25.76
C HIS A 348 16.33 -18.12 26.60
N THR A 349 15.32 -18.88 27.04
CA THR A 349 14.24 -18.36 27.87
C THR A 349 14.38 -18.76 29.34
N HIS A 350 13.91 -17.90 30.24
CA HIS A 350 13.76 -18.21 31.67
C HIS A 350 12.31 -17.96 32.12
N PRO A 351 11.79 -18.75 33.07
CA PRO A 351 10.47 -18.50 33.63
C PRO A 351 10.45 -17.21 34.47
N THR A 352 9.35 -16.48 34.41
CA THR A 352 9.10 -15.27 35.20
C THR A 352 8.19 -15.54 36.38
N GLU A 353 8.20 -14.65 37.39
CA GLU A 353 7.30 -14.75 38.56
C GLU A 353 5.81 -14.63 38.19
N TYR A 354 5.50 -14.07 37.01
CA TYR A 354 4.15 -13.93 36.47
C TYR A 354 3.79 -15.04 35.45
N GLY A 355 4.61 -16.10 35.37
CA GLY A 355 4.26 -17.32 34.65
C GLY A 355 4.37 -17.23 33.14
N SER A 356 5.27 -16.40 32.63
CA SER A 356 5.71 -16.39 31.23
C SER A 356 7.12 -16.97 31.08
N LEU A 357 7.53 -17.24 29.83
CA LEU A 357 8.90 -17.52 29.42
C LEU A 357 9.47 -16.27 28.75
N LYS A 358 10.56 -15.73 29.30
CA LYS A 358 11.17 -14.49 28.81
C LYS A 358 12.55 -14.74 28.20
N GLY A 359 12.78 -14.18 27.02
CA GLY A 359 14.05 -14.21 26.29
C GLY A 359 14.30 -12.90 25.54
N SER A 360 15.34 -12.88 24.70
CA SER A 360 15.69 -11.74 23.87
C SER A 360 15.82 -12.16 22.41
N LEU A 361 15.49 -11.24 21.51
CA LEU A 361 15.68 -11.35 20.07
C LEU A 361 16.55 -10.19 19.60
N ASP A 362 17.52 -10.48 18.75
CA ASP A 362 18.48 -9.50 18.25
C ASP A 362 17.86 -8.66 17.12
N ALA A 363 18.43 -7.46 16.90
CA ALA A 363 18.11 -6.66 15.74
C ALA A 363 18.65 -7.33 14.45
N PRO A 364 18.02 -7.10 13.28
CA PRO A 364 18.59 -7.54 12.02
C PRO A 364 19.94 -6.86 11.77
N LYS A 365 20.82 -7.55 11.03
CA LYS A 365 22.09 -6.96 10.56
C LYS A 365 21.78 -5.93 9.48
N SER A 366 22.42 -4.77 9.52
CA SER A 366 22.23 -3.73 8.50
C SER A 366 22.66 -4.20 7.10
N ILE A 367 21.98 -3.67 6.09
CA ILE A 367 22.27 -3.92 4.67
C ILE A 367 22.71 -2.61 4.02
N LYS A 368 23.73 -2.70 3.16
CA LYS A 368 24.19 -1.59 2.33
C LYS A 368 23.85 -1.88 0.87
N LEU A 369 23.11 -0.97 0.24
CA LEU A 369 22.83 -1.06 -1.19
C LEU A 369 24.05 -0.58 -2.01
N PRO A 370 24.36 -1.23 -3.15
CA PRO A 370 25.43 -0.80 -4.03
C PRO A 370 25.11 0.52 -4.74
N ALA A 371 26.15 1.19 -5.23
CA ALA A 371 26.03 2.41 -6.01
C ALA A 371 25.80 2.12 -7.50
N PHE A 372 25.09 3.00 -8.20
CA PHE A 372 24.95 2.90 -9.66
C PHE A 372 26.19 3.49 -10.35
N THR A 373 27.11 2.64 -10.81
CA THR A 373 28.42 3.07 -11.30
C THR A 373 28.58 3.09 -12.82
N SER A 374 27.62 2.57 -13.59
CA SER A 374 27.85 2.16 -14.99
C SER A 374 26.65 2.38 -15.90
N TRP A 375 26.04 3.57 -15.80
CA TRP A 375 24.96 3.95 -16.70
C TRP A 375 25.45 4.10 -18.13
N LYS A 376 24.63 3.65 -19.07
CA LYS A 376 24.76 3.90 -20.50
C LYS A 376 23.48 4.52 -21.03
N SER A 377 23.55 5.23 -22.14
CA SER A 377 22.36 5.80 -22.77
C SER A 377 22.34 5.67 -24.29
N LYS A 378 21.12 5.69 -24.84
CA LYS A 378 20.86 5.76 -26.27
C LYS A 378 19.56 6.50 -26.57
N ASP A 379 19.53 7.22 -27.68
CA ASP A 379 18.32 7.87 -28.19
C ASP A 379 17.26 6.81 -28.54
N SER A 380 16.04 7.01 -28.03
CA SER A 380 14.90 6.10 -28.14
C SER A 380 13.73 6.76 -28.89
N LEU A 381 14.02 7.72 -29.77
CA LEU A 381 13.02 8.33 -30.64
C LEU A 381 13.51 8.49 -32.09
N PRO A 382 14.11 7.47 -32.72
CA PRO A 382 14.57 7.58 -34.12
C PRO A 382 13.44 7.94 -35.08
N GLU A 383 12.18 7.70 -34.71
CA GLU A 383 10.99 7.90 -35.54
C GLU A 383 10.63 9.37 -35.74
N ARG A 384 11.38 10.30 -35.14
CA ARG A 384 11.25 11.74 -35.44
C ARG A 384 11.83 12.09 -36.80
N PHE A 385 12.81 11.33 -37.30
CA PHE A 385 13.49 11.63 -38.55
C PHE A 385 12.73 11.10 -39.78
N THR A 386 12.95 11.74 -40.92
CA THR A 386 12.29 11.38 -42.19
C THR A 386 12.88 10.15 -42.86
N ASP A 387 14.13 9.80 -42.55
CA ASP A 387 14.81 8.60 -43.03
C ASP A 387 14.49 7.33 -42.21
N TYR A 388 13.80 7.48 -41.07
CA TYR A 388 13.27 6.34 -40.33
C TYR A 388 12.22 5.59 -41.15
N ASN A 389 12.46 4.29 -41.32
CA ASN A 389 11.58 3.41 -42.08
C ASN A 389 10.52 2.79 -41.18
N ASP A 390 9.29 3.30 -41.27
CA ASP A 390 8.16 2.74 -40.53
C ASP A 390 7.47 1.57 -41.25
N SER A 391 7.92 1.07 -42.40
CA SER A 391 7.25 -0.04 -43.15
C SER A 391 7.25 -1.40 -42.43
N GLY A 392 7.99 -1.53 -41.33
CA GLY A 392 8.09 -2.76 -40.55
C GLY A 392 6.85 -3.10 -39.71
N VAL A 393 6.91 -4.24 -39.04
CA VAL A 393 5.79 -4.79 -38.24
C VAL A 393 5.50 -4.04 -36.94
N ALA A 394 6.36 -3.09 -36.55
CA ALA A 394 6.11 -2.20 -35.42
C ALA A 394 5.01 -1.16 -35.70
N TRP A 395 4.69 -0.92 -36.98
CA TRP A 395 3.78 0.13 -37.40
C TRP A 395 2.62 -0.42 -38.21
N VAL A 396 1.43 0.07 -37.93
CA VAL A 396 0.21 -0.25 -38.68
C VAL A 396 -0.32 0.99 -39.38
N ASP A 397 -1.00 0.78 -40.50
CA ASP A 397 -1.67 1.87 -41.20
C ASP A 397 -2.91 2.29 -40.42
N ALA A 398 -2.94 3.54 -39.97
CA ALA A 398 -4.09 4.11 -39.30
C ALA A 398 -5.09 4.62 -40.35
N ASN A 399 -5.78 3.69 -41.02
CA ASN A 399 -6.59 3.96 -42.21
C ASN A 399 -8.09 3.62 -42.05
N HIS A 400 -8.55 3.29 -40.84
CA HIS A 400 -9.94 2.96 -40.60
C HIS A 400 -10.82 4.21 -40.73
N MET A 401 -11.84 4.16 -41.60
CA MET A 401 -12.74 5.30 -41.86
C MET A 401 -14.01 5.28 -41.00
N THR A 402 -14.19 4.25 -40.19
CA THR A 402 -15.34 4.04 -39.31
C THR A 402 -14.90 3.49 -37.96
N THR A 403 -15.68 3.73 -36.92
CA THR A 403 -15.43 3.22 -35.57
C THR A 403 -16.70 2.70 -34.91
N LEU A 404 -16.55 1.67 -34.08
CA LEU A 404 -17.60 1.19 -33.18
C LEU A 404 -17.64 1.99 -31.87
N ASN A 405 -16.62 2.81 -31.61
CA ASN A 405 -16.62 3.67 -30.43
C ASN A 405 -17.80 4.66 -30.51
N PRO A 406 -18.60 4.82 -29.44
CA PRO A 406 -19.76 5.72 -29.46
C PRO A 406 -19.38 7.20 -29.64
N ARG A 407 -18.12 7.55 -29.37
CA ARG A 407 -17.58 8.88 -29.61
C ARG A 407 -16.91 8.90 -30.99
N THR A 408 -17.53 9.59 -31.94
CA THR A 408 -17.00 9.76 -33.30
C THR A 408 -15.86 10.79 -33.32
N PRO A 409 -14.77 10.54 -34.09
CA PRO A 409 -13.70 11.53 -34.23
C PRO A 409 -14.15 12.73 -35.07
N THR A 410 -13.47 13.86 -34.88
CA THR A 410 -13.72 15.07 -35.66
C THR A 410 -13.11 14.99 -37.06
N SER A 411 -11.98 14.30 -37.19
CA SER A 411 -11.26 14.06 -38.45
C SER A 411 -11.18 12.56 -38.78
N LEU A 412 -11.04 12.23 -40.05
CA LEU A 412 -10.76 10.86 -40.52
C LEU A 412 -9.38 10.80 -41.19
N PRO A 413 -8.70 9.63 -41.20
CA PRO A 413 -9.11 8.34 -40.61
C PRO A 413 -9.21 8.36 -39.08
N VAL A 414 -9.84 7.34 -38.49
CA VAL A 414 -9.97 7.20 -37.03
C VAL A 414 -8.58 6.99 -36.43
N LEU A 415 -8.15 7.90 -35.55
CA LEU A 415 -6.84 7.83 -34.88
C LEU A 415 -6.97 7.45 -33.40
N TYR A 416 -7.74 6.40 -33.11
CA TYR A 416 -7.89 5.83 -31.77
C TYR A 416 -7.03 4.57 -31.67
N ALA A 417 -6.15 4.49 -30.69
CA ALA A 417 -5.16 3.41 -30.60
C ALA A 417 -5.81 2.03 -30.44
N ASP A 418 -6.87 1.93 -29.64
CA ASP A 418 -7.61 0.68 -29.42
C ASP A 418 -8.21 0.10 -30.71
N GLN A 419 -8.49 0.93 -31.72
CA GLN A 419 -8.99 0.48 -33.03
C GLN A 419 -7.96 -0.34 -33.81
N TYR A 420 -6.71 -0.29 -33.38
CA TYR A 420 -5.56 -0.91 -34.03
C TYR A 420 -4.83 -1.89 -33.10
N GLY A 421 -5.45 -2.29 -31.98
CA GLY A 421 -4.90 -3.30 -31.05
C GLY A 421 -3.81 -2.78 -30.12
N PHE A 422 -3.80 -1.47 -29.81
CA PHE A 422 -2.83 -0.88 -28.87
C PHE A 422 -3.54 -0.20 -27.70
N HIS A 423 -3.34 -0.75 -26.50
CA HIS A 423 -4.15 -0.41 -25.32
C HIS A 423 -3.38 0.30 -24.21
N ASN A 424 -2.06 0.44 -24.34
CA ASN A 424 -1.21 0.84 -23.23
C ASN A 424 -0.40 2.10 -23.52
N GLY A 425 -0.27 2.93 -22.48
CA GLY A 425 0.64 4.04 -22.31
C GLY A 425 1.08 4.82 -23.56
N VAL A 426 2.40 5.00 -23.72
CA VAL A 426 2.99 5.82 -24.77
C VAL A 426 2.78 5.25 -26.17
N ARG A 427 2.36 6.09 -27.12
CA ARG A 427 2.13 5.74 -28.53
C ARG A 427 2.66 6.80 -29.48
N LEU A 428 3.00 6.36 -30.69
CA LEU A 428 3.60 7.20 -31.73
C LEU A 428 2.73 7.22 -32.98
N TRP A 429 2.46 8.41 -33.50
CA TRP A 429 1.71 8.64 -34.72
C TRP A 429 2.56 9.38 -35.74
N ARG A 430 2.71 8.83 -36.94
CA ARG A 430 3.39 9.50 -38.07
C ARG A 430 2.36 9.92 -39.10
N GLY A 431 2.11 11.23 -39.19
CA GLY A 431 1.22 11.84 -40.18
C GLY A 431 2.02 12.39 -41.35
N TYR A 432 1.75 11.88 -42.54
CA TYR A 432 2.48 12.23 -43.76
C TYR A 432 1.72 13.26 -44.58
N PHE A 433 2.41 14.26 -45.13
CA PHE A 433 1.80 15.23 -46.04
C PHE A 433 2.81 15.78 -47.06
N ASN A 434 2.29 16.29 -48.17
CA ASN A 434 3.10 16.92 -49.21
C ASN A 434 2.90 18.44 -49.22
N GLY A 435 3.91 19.17 -49.71
CA GLY A 435 3.84 20.62 -49.88
C GLY A 435 4.14 21.43 -48.62
N THR A 436 3.75 22.70 -48.64
CA THR A 436 4.18 23.72 -47.66
C THR A 436 3.04 24.13 -46.72
N ALA A 437 2.56 23.19 -45.90
CA ALA A 437 1.62 23.50 -44.84
C ALA A 437 2.20 24.52 -43.86
N THR A 438 1.35 25.34 -43.23
CA THR A 438 1.78 26.39 -42.28
C THR A 438 1.68 25.97 -40.81
N GLY A 439 0.99 24.86 -40.53
CA GLY A 439 0.81 24.34 -39.19
C GLY A 439 -0.10 23.12 -39.16
N ALA A 440 -0.41 22.63 -37.96
CA ALA A 440 -1.39 21.57 -37.76
C ALA A 440 -2.15 21.80 -36.45
N PHE A 441 -3.48 21.61 -36.45
CA PHE A 441 -4.26 21.50 -35.24
C PHE A 441 -4.35 20.04 -34.82
N ILE A 442 -3.89 19.73 -33.61
CA ILE A 442 -3.89 18.38 -33.05
C ILE A 442 -4.61 18.41 -31.70
N ASN A 443 -5.58 17.51 -31.53
CA ASN A 443 -6.33 17.34 -30.28
C ASN A 443 -6.25 15.88 -29.82
N VAL A 444 -5.64 15.64 -28.67
CA VAL A 444 -5.35 14.29 -28.16
C VAL A 444 -6.14 14.03 -26.89
N GLN A 445 -6.63 12.80 -26.75
CA GLN A 445 -7.25 12.28 -25.54
C GLN A 445 -6.40 11.13 -24.98
N GLY A 446 -5.93 11.28 -23.73
CA GLY A 446 -5.00 10.32 -23.11
C GLY A 446 -5.29 9.98 -21.65
N GLY A 447 -6.43 10.45 -21.10
CA GLY A 447 -6.72 10.30 -19.66
C GLY A 447 -6.09 11.43 -18.82
N SER A 448 -6.52 11.57 -17.57
CA SER A 448 -6.02 12.60 -16.67
C SER A 448 -4.49 12.52 -16.50
N ALA A 449 -3.81 13.67 -16.43
CA ALA A 449 -2.35 13.78 -16.35
C ALA A 449 -1.55 13.31 -17.57
N PHE A 450 -2.19 12.98 -18.68
CA PHE A 450 -1.50 12.68 -19.94
C PHE A 450 -0.75 13.89 -20.50
N GLY A 451 0.08 13.67 -21.51
CA GLY A 451 0.78 14.71 -22.26
C GLY A 451 1.14 14.22 -23.65
N TRP A 452 1.52 15.13 -24.54
CA TRP A 452 1.97 14.80 -25.89
C TRP A 452 2.96 15.82 -26.44
N SER A 453 3.78 15.39 -27.40
CA SER A 453 4.83 16.19 -28.03
C SER A 453 4.83 15.95 -29.53
N ALA A 454 5.22 16.97 -30.30
CA ALA A 454 5.23 16.94 -31.75
C ALA A 454 6.60 17.30 -32.32
N TRP A 455 7.01 16.57 -33.36
CA TRP A 455 8.18 16.85 -34.18
C TRP A 455 7.79 16.89 -35.66
N LEU A 456 8.35 17.82 -36.42
CA LEU A 456 8.23 17.86 -37.88
C LEU A 456 9.61 17.58 -38.47
N ASN A 457 9.74 16.51 -39.25
CA ASN A 457 10.99 16.17 -39.95
C ASN A 457 12.24 16.12 -39.06
N GLY A 458 12.08 15.73 -37.79
CA GLY A 458 13.15 15.66 -36.80
C GLY A 458 13.29 16.88 -35.90
N GLU A 459 12.62 18.00 -36.24
CA GLU A 459 12.66 19.24 -35.46
C GLU A 459 11.49 19.28 -34.46
N PHE A 460 11.76 19.59 -33.21
CA PHE A 460 10.72 19.71 -32.19
C PHE A 460 9.86 20.95 -32.41
N ILE A 461 8.55 20.78 -32.30
CA ILE A 461 7.58 21.86 -32.53
C ILE A 461 6.98 22.35 -31.21
N ALA A 462 6.35 21.46 -30.45
CA ALA A 462 5.70 21.81 -29.19
C ALA A 462 5.37 20.57 -28.35
N SER A 463 5.05 20.82 -27.08
CA SER A 463 4.46 19.83 -26.19
C SER A 463 3.24 20.39 -25.48
N TYR A 464 2.23 19.54 -25.32
CA TYR A 464 1.17 19.70 -24.34
C TYR A 464 1.56 18.93 -23.07
N LEU A 465 1.86 19.65 -22.00
CA LEU A 465 2.39 19.06 -20.77
C LEU A 465 1.31 18.40 -19.89
N GLY A 466 0.05 18.77 -20.10
CA GLY A 466 -1.09 18.29 -19.32
C GLY A 466 -1.26 18.95 -17.95
N ASN A 467 -2.25 18.48 -17.21
CA ASN A 467 -2.44 18.76 -15.79
C ASN A 467 -3.15 17.57 -15.12
N ALA A 468 -3.25 17.59 -13.79
CA ALA A 468 -3.76 16.48 -13.00
C ALA A 468 -5.21 16.05 -13.31
N THR A 469 -6.04 16.92 -13.91
CA THR A 469 -7.49 16.68 -14.07
C THR A 469 -7.97 16.64 -15.52
N THR A 470 -7.20 17.17 -16.47
CA THR A 470 -7.58 17.21 -17.88
C THR A 470 -7.23 15.91 -18.59
N SER A 471 -8.22 15.32 -19.25
CA SER A 471 -8.10 14.06 -20.00
C SER A 471 -7.96 14.22 -21.53
N GLN A 472 -8.12 15.45 -22.03
CA GLN A 472 -8.04 15.80 -23.45
C GLN A 472 -7.44 17.19 -23.63
N GLY A 473 -6.55 17.37 -24.60
CA GLY A 473 -5.78 18.60 -24.78
C GLY A 473 -5.36 18.79 -26.24
N ASN A 474 -5.43 20.03 -26.70
CA ASN A 474 -5.11 20.41 -28.08
C ASN A 474 -4.06 21.52 -28.16
N LEU A 475 -3.38 21.58 -29.31
CA LEU A 475 -2.53 22.69 -29.71
C LEU A 475 -2.69 22.95 -31.20
N THR A 476 -2.58 24.22 -31.57
CA THR A 476 -2.27 24.62 -32.94
C THR A 476 -0.76 24.74 -33.08
N LEU A 477 -0.16 23.77 -33.76
CA LEU A 477 1.26 23.69 -34.07
C LEU A 477 1.59 24.68 -35.19
N SER A 478 2.62 25.49 -35.00
CA SER A 478 3.15 26.39 -36.04
C SER A 478 4.35 25.77 -36.72
N PHE A 479 4.40 25.80 -38.05
CA PHE A 479 5.55 25.35 -38.83
C PHE A 479 6.46 26.51 -39.28
N THR A 480 6.22 27.73 -38.82
CA THR A 480 6.99 28.92 -39.24
C THR A 480 8.50 28.76 -39.07
N ASN A 481 8.94 28.07 -38.03
CA ASN A 481 10.36 27.87 -37.71
C ASN A 481 10.87 26.48 -38.10
N ALA A 482 10.07 25.69 -38.81
CA ALA A 482 10.40 24.31 -39.13
C ALA A 482 10.80 24.14 -40.60
N THR A 483 11.72 23.21 -40.87
CA THR A 483 12.14 22.90 -42.24
C THR A 483 11.14 21.97 -42.93
N LEU A 484 10.48 22.47 -43.98
CA LEU A 484 9.58 21.68 -44.83
C LEU A 484 10.26 21.23 -46.13
N TYR A 485 9.90 20.04 -46.58
CA TYR A 485 10.33 19.47 -47.85
C TYR A 485 9.24 19.63 -48.91
N THR A 486 9.63 20.06 -50.11
CA THR A 486 8.72 20.18 -51.27
C THR A 486 8.75 18.96 -52.17
N ASP A 487 9.89 18.26 -52.21
CA ASP A 487 10.16 17.20 -53.18
C ASP A 487 10.02 15.80 -52.57
N THR A 488 9.92 15.72 -51.24
CA THR A 488 9.67 14.48 -50.48
C THR A 488 8.57 14.72 -49.45
N PRO A 489 7.85 13.67 -49.02
CA PRO A 489 6.83 13.80 -47.99
C PRO A 489 7.41 14.35 -46.68
N ASN A 490 6.68 15.28 -46.06
CA ASN A 490 6.93 15.71 -44.69
C ASN A 490 6.29 14.73 -43.70
N VAL A 491 6.89 14.60 -42.53
CA VAL A 491 6.43 13.71 -41.46
C VAL A 491 6.23 14.50 -40.17
N LEU A 492 4.98 14.55 -39.71
CA LEU A 492 4.63 15.01 -38.38
C LEU A 492 4.57 13.79 -37.44
N LEU A 493 5.52 13.69 -36.52
CA LEU A 493 5.49 12.71 -35.43
C LEU A 493 4.75 13.30 -34.23
N ILE A 494 3.75 12.58 -33.73
CA ILE A 494 3.10 12.85 -32.44
C ILE A 494 3.40 11.70 -31.49
N VAL A 495 4.09 11.98 -30.38
CA VAL A 495 4.25 11.05 -29.26
C VAL A 495 3.24 11.47 -28.20
N HIS A 496 2.30 10.61 -27.83
CA HIS A 496 1.40 10.87 -26.72
C HIS A 496 1.48 9.78 -25.67
N ASP A 497 1.23 10.18 -24.43
CA ASP A 497 1.07 9.28 -23.31
C ASP A 497 -0.41 9.00 -23.01
N ASP A 498 -0.68 7.82 -22.49
CA ASP A 498 -1.95 7.34 -22.00
C ASP A 498 -1.79 6.94 -20.52
N THR A 499 -2.60 7.48 -19.63
CA THR A 499 -2.57 7.14 -18.20
C THR A 499 -3.52 6.01 -17.83
N GLY A 500 -3.92 5.21 -18.82
CA GLY A 500 -4.80 4.05 -18.73
C GLY A 500 -6.24 4.39 -19.08
N HIS A 501 -7.14 3.40 -19.08
CA HIS A 501 -8.56 3.61 -19.40
C HIS A 501 -9.38 4.07 -18.18
N ASP A 502 -10.38 4.91 -18.44
CA ASP A 502 -11.26 5.42 -17.38
C ASP A 502 -12.17 4.32 -16.83
N GLN A 503 -12.63 4.47 -15.60
CA GLN A 503 -13.56 3.53 -14.97
C GLN A 503 -15.02 3.84 -15.36
N THR A 504 -15.91 2.87 -15.12
CA THR A 504 -17.38 3.05 -15.18
C THR A 504 -17.87 3.58 -16.54
N THR A 505 -18.64 4.67 -16.57
CA THR A 505 -19.17 5.28 -17.80
C THR A 505 -18.07 5.86 -18.70
N GLY A 506 -16.88 6.13 -18.15
CA GLY A 506 -15.74 6.63 -18.90
C GLY A 506 -15.00 5.54 -19.68
N ALA A 507 -15.24 4.25 -19.43
CA ALA A 507 -14.46 3.16 -20.00
C ALA A 507 -14.40 3.13 -21.54
N LEU A 508 -15.36 3.74 -22.21
CA LEU A 508 -15.42 3.84 -23.68
C LEU A 508 -14.72 5.10 -24.24
N ASN A 509 -14.16 5.95 -23.38
CA ASN A 509 -13.40 7.11 -23.81
C ASN A 509 -12.19 6.65 -24.64
N PRO A 510 -12.08 7.05 -25.92
CA PRO A 510 -10.97 6.63 -26.74
C PRO A 510 -9.65 7.18 -26.20
N ARG A 511 -8.56 6.56 -26.66
CA ARG A 511 -7.21 7.05 -26.44
C ARG A 511 -6.54 7.24 -27.79
N GLY A 512 -6.02 8.43 -28.06
CA GLY A 512 -5.63 8.77 -29.42
C GLY A 512 -5.82 10.24 -29.81
N ILE A 513 -5.72 10.48 -31.11
CA ILE A 513 -5.93 11.79 -31.71
C ILE A 513 -7.42 11.91 -32.10
N MET A 514 -8.11 12.84 -31.46
CA MET A 514 -9.53 13.14 -31.67
C MET A 514 -9.77 14.03 -32.89
N ASP A 515 -8.79 14.88 -33.21
CA ASP A 515 -8.82 15.80 -34.34
C ASP A 515 -7.39 16.09 -34.83
N ALA A 516 -7.19 15.99 -36.14
CA ALA A 516 -5.94 16.26 -36.83
C ALA A 516 -6.19 17.01 -38.14
N ASN A 517 -5.98 18.33 -38.13
CA ASN A 517 -6.17 19.17 -39.31
C ASN A 517 -4.88 19.86 -39.72
N LEU A 518 -4.45 19.65 -40.96
CA LEU A 518 -3.30 20.35 -41.52
C LEU A 518 -3.72 21.75 -41.98
N LEU A 519 -2.98 22.78 -41.58
CA LEU A 519 -3.29 24.18 -41.87
C LEU A 519 -2.52 24.68 -43.09
N GLY A 520 -3.16 25.53 -43.89
CA GLY A 520 -2.55 26.03 -45.12
C GLY A 520 -2.35 24.96 -46.20
N SER A 521 -3.04 23.82 -46.11
CA SER A 521 -3.05 22.76 -47.10
C SER A 521 -4.48 22.38 -47.46
N ASP A 522 -4.81 22.41 -48.75
CA ASP A 522 -6.11 21.96 -49.26
C ASP A 522 -6.21 20.41 -49.32
N SER A 523 -5.06 19.73 -49.31
CA SER A 523 -4.97 18.26 -49.46
C SER A 523 -4.95 17.50 -48.14
N GLY A 524 -4.70 18.19 -47.01
CA GLY A 524 -4.62 17.55 -45.69
C GLY A 524 -3.45 16.58 -45.53
N PHE A 525 -3.56 15.69 -44.55
CA PHE A 525 -2.64 14.56 -44.38
C PHE A 525 -2.96 13.47 -45.44
N THR A 526 -1.91 12.92 -46.05
CA THR A 526 -2.03 11.84 -47.04
C THR A 526 -2.33 10.50 -46.40
N HIS A 527 -1.70 10.18 -45.27
CA HIS A 527 -1.95 8.99 -44.47
C HIS A 527 -1.34 9.14 -43.07
N TRP A 528 -1.75 8.25 -42.17
CA TRP A 528 -1.25 8.12 -40.82
C TRP A 528 -0.77 6.71 -40.55
N ARG A 529 0.29 6.57 -39.75
CA ARG A 529 0.75 5.29 -39.21
C ARG A 529 0.88 5.38 -37.71
N LEU A 530 0.68 4.25 -37.05
CA LEU A 530 0.67 4.12 -35.58
C LEU A 530 1.64 3.02 -35.15
N ALA A 531 2.48 3.32 -34.16
CA ALA A 531 3.18 2.33 -33.35
C ALA A 531 2.72 2.39 -31.89
N GLY A 532 2.50 1.21 -31.31
CA GLY A 532 2.29 0.99 -29.89
C GLY A 532 3.16 -0.15 -29.39
N THR A 533 2.72 -0.85 -28.34
CA THR A 533 3.43 -2.00 -27.76
C THR A 533 3.82 -3.03 -28.81
N ALA A 534 5.03 -3.58 -28.73
CA ALA A 534 5.49 -4.58 -29.69
C ALA A 534 4.56 -5.81 -29.71
N GLY A 535 4.16 -6.21 -30.91
CA GLY A 535 3.21 -7.31 -31.12
C GLY A 535 1.74 -6.97 -30.90
N GLY A 536 1.42 -5.77 -30.38
CA GLY A 536 0.03 -5.38 -30.09
C GLY A 536 -0.65 -6.41 -29.18
N GLU A 537 -1.76 -6.98 -29.66
CA GLU A 537 -2.54 -8.00 -28.93
C GLU A 537 -1.90 -9.40 -28.89
N SER A 538 -0.72 -9.62 -29.52
CA SER A 538 -0.08 -10.94 -29.57
C SER A 538 0.64 -11.36 -28.27
N ASP A 539 0.73 -10.45 -27.28
CA ASP A 539 1.40 -10.64 -25.97
C ASP A 539 2.78 -11.30 -26.06
N LEU A 540 3.78 -10.54 -26.51
CA LEU A 540 5.16 -11.03 -26.67
C LEU A 540 5.88 -11.33 -25.34
N ASP A 541 5.34 -10.84 -24.22
CA ASP A 541 5.91 -11.04 -22.89
C ASP A 541 4.81 -11.49 -21.90
N PRO A 542 4.33 -12.74 -22.02
CA PRO A 542 3.20 -13.23 -21.22
C PRO A 542 3.51 -13.35 -19.73
N VAL A 543 4.79 -13.28 -19.34
CA VAL A 543 5.20 -13.29 -17.92
C VAL A 543 4.96 -11.94 -17.27
N ARG A 544 5.30 -10.85 -17.97
CA ARG A 544 5.05 -9.48 -17.48
C ARG A 544 3.65 -8.99 -17.83
N GLY A 545 3.04 -9.59 -18.84
CA GLY A 545 1.67 -9.37 -19.28
C GLY A 545 1.50 -8.12 -20.13
N VAL A 546 0.31 -8.02 -20.71
CA VAL A 546 -0.02 -7.04 -21.77
C VAL A 546 0.14 -5.58 -21.35
N TYR A 547 0.12 -5.24 -20.06
CA TYR A 547 0.23 -3.85 -19.60
C TYR A 547 1.66 -3.38 -19.34
N ASN A 548 2.65 -4.27 -19.41
CA ASN A 548 4.00 -3.95 -18.97
C ASN A 548 4.74 -2.96 -19.88
N GLU A 549 4.48 -3.04 -21.18
CA GLU A 549 5.21 -2.30 -22.21
C GLU A 549 4.28 -1.36 -22.96
N ASP A 550 4.79 -0.16 -23.24
CA ASP A 550 4.19 0.81 -24.14
C ASP A 550 4.90 0.78 -25.50
N GLY A 551 4.73 1.85 -26.30
CA GLY A 551 5.19 1.93 -27.68
C GLY A 551 6.53 2.60 -27.91
N LEU A 552 7.31 2.99 -26.90
CA LEU A 552 8.63 3.61 -27.15
C LEU A 552 9.56 2.64 -27.88
N PHE A 553 10.47 3.17 -28.71
CA PHE A 553 11.44 2.35 -29.44
C PHE A 553 12.17 1.37 -28.49
N ALA A 554 12.70 1.86 -27.38
CA ALA A 554 13.39 1.06 -26.37
C ALA A 554 12.55 -0.10 -25.80
N GLU A 555 11.25 0.10 -25.64
CA GLU A 555 10.33 -0.95 -25.17
C GLU A 555 10.10 -1.97 -26.28
N ARG A 556 9.77 -1.50 -27.50
CA ARG A 556 9.50 -2.37 -28.64
C ARG A 556 10.67 -3.32 -28.95
N VAL A 557 11.90 -2.82 -28.90
CA VAL A 557 13.10 -3.64 -29.12
C VAL A 557 13.67 -4.29 -27.85
N GLY A 558 13.06 -4.06 -26.67
CA GLY A 558 13.38 -4.75 -25.42
C GLY A 558 14.63 -4.29 -24.68
N TRP A 559 15.05 -3.03 -24.81
CA TRP A 559 16.22 -2.49 -24.09
C TRP A 559 16.10 -2.56 -22.56
N HIS A 560 14.87 -2.56 -22.04
CA HIS A 560 14.56 -2.72 -20.62
C HIS A 560 14.77 -4.14 -20.09
N LEU A 561 14.93 -5.15 -20.97
CA LEU A 561 15.00 -6.55 -20.58
C LEU A 561 16.41 -6.97 -20.11
N PRO A 562 16.50 -7.92 -19.16
CA PRO A 562 17.76 -8.56 -18.81
C PRO A 562 18.44 -9.20 -20.01
N GLY A 563 19.77 -9.09 -20.11
CA GLY A 563 20.54 -9.75 -21.17
C GLY A 563 20.59 -9.03 -22.53
N PHE A 564 19.92 -7.88 -22.70
CA PHE A 564 20.13 -7.03 -23.88
C PHE A 564 21.60 -6.54 -23.98
N ASP A 565 22.18 -6.59 -25.18
CA ASP A 565 23.55 -6.14 -25.43
C ASP A 565 23.60 -4.62 -25.70
N ASP A 566 24.05 -3.87 -24.68
CA ASP A 566 24.27 -2.42 -24.74
C ASP A 566 25.77 -2.06 -24.85
N SER A 567 26.63 -2.97 -25.27
CA SER A 567 28.08 -2.74 -25.39
C SER A 567 28.43 -1.59 -26.33
N ALA A 568 27.61 -1.33 -27.35
CA ALA A 568 27.80 -0.26 -28.32
C ALA A 568 27.23 1.11 -27.90
N TRP A 569 26.68 1.23 -26.69
CA TRP A 569 26.06 2.48 -26.22
C TRP A 569 27.09 3.43 -25.60
N GLY A 570 26.76 4.72 -25.57
CA GLY A 570 27.57 5.73 -24.90
C GLY A 570 27.51 5.55 -23.38
N GLU A 571 28.67 5.63 -22.72
CA GLU A 571 28.75 5.65 -21.26
C GLU A 571 28.30 7.02 -20.72
N GLU A 572 27.58 7.01 -19.60
CA GLU A 572 27.22 8.19 -18.83
C GLU A 572 28.16 8.33 -17.64
N GLY A 573 28.59 9.57 -17.35
CA GLY A 573 29.43 9.83 -16.20
C GLY A 573 28.66 9.58 -14.89
N SER A 574 29.19 8.73 -14.01
CA SER A 574 28.62 8.53 -12.67
C SER A 574 29.65 8.83 -11.56
N THR A 575 29.16 9.30 -10.43
CA THR A 575 29.96 9.49 -9.22
C THR A 575 30.18 8.15 -8.53
N LYS A 576 31.43 7.70 -8.45
CA LYS A 576 31.78 6.33 -8.01
C LYS A 576 31.40 5.98 -6.57
N ASP A 577 31.08 6.96 -5.73
CA ASP A 577 30.86 6.78 -4.28
C ASP A 577 29.44 7.14 -3.79
N SER A 578 28.48 7.35 -4.68
CA SER A 578 27.09 7.67 -4.30
C SER A 578 26.09 6.70 -4.90
N THR A 579 25.11 6.26 -4.10
CA THR A 579 23.92 5.54 -4.62
C THR A 579 23.06 6.43 -5.51
N LYS A 580 23.22 7.75 -5.39
CA LYS A 580 22.53 8.72 -6.23
C LYS A 580 23.30 8.98 -7.53
N SER A 581 22.65 8.74 -8.66
CA SER A 581 23.08 9.18 -9.98
C SER A 581 22.20 10.32 -10.48
N VAL A 582 22.74 11.19 -11.32
CA VAL A 582 21.98 12.20 -12.07
C VAL A 582 22.18 11.92 -13.55
N LEU A 583 21.08 11.69 -14.26
CA LEU A 583 21.04 11.38 -15.69
C LEU A 583 20.47 12.58 -16.43
N SER A 584 21.22 13.13 -17.38
CA SER A 584 20.89 14.40 -18.02
C SER A 584 21.19 14.36 -19.51
N PHE A 585 20.37 15.04 -20.30
CA PHE A 585 20.61 15.28 -21.73
C PHE A 585 19.85 16.55 -22.15
N GLU A 586 20.32 17.18 -23.23
CA GLU A 586 19.66 18.34 -23.86
C GLU A 586 18.79 17.91 -25.05
N GLY A 587 17.87 18.78 -25.45
CA GLY A 587 17.00 18.58 -26.60
C GLY A 587 15.72 17.80 -26.30
N ALA A 588 14.66 18.13 -27.03
CA ALA A 588 13.39 17.42 -26.93
C ALA A 588 13.46 16.07 -27.68
N THR A 589 13.63 14.98 -26.92
CA THR A 589 13.64 13.60 -27.42
C THR A 589 13.26 12.63 -26.29
N VAL A 590 13.24 11.33 -26.60
CA VAL A 590 13.23 10.27 -25.60
C VAL A 590 14.64 9.67 -25.51
N ARG A 591 15.23 9.68 -24.31
CA ARG A 591 16.51 9.02 -24.01
C ARG A 591 16.25 7.81 -23.12
N PHE A 592 16.81 6.65 -23.47
CA PHE A 592 16.79 5.48 -22.60
C PHE A 592 18.13 5.32 -21.90
N PHE A 593 18.11 5.19 -20.59
CA PHE A 593 19.26 4.92 -19.75
C PHE A 593 19.20 3.50 -19.22
N ARG A 594 20.34 2.80 -19.18
CA ARG A 594 20.43 1.42 -18.70
C ARG A 594 21.66 1.23 -17.82
N THR A 595 21.53 0.42 -16.77
CA THR A 595 22.65 -0.08 -15.95
C THR A 595 22.32 -1.48 -15.44
N THR A 596 23.33 -2.23 -15.03
CA THR A 596 23.16 -3.47 -14.26
C THR A 596 23.76 -3.30 -12.86
N ILE A 597 23.17 -3.97 -11.87
CA ILE A 597 23.60 -3.85 -10.48
C ILE A 597 23.38 -5.17 -9.71
N PRO A 598 24.41 -5.73 -9.05
CA PRO A 598 24.25 -6.93 -8.24
C PRO A 598 23.62 -6.61 -6.88
N LEU A 599 22.80 -7.53 -6.37
CA LEU A 599 22.35 -7.55 -4.98
C LEU A 599 22.81 -8.85 -4.31
N ASP A 600 23.07 -8.76 -3.00
CA ASP A 600 23.43 -9.90 -2.15
C ASP A 600 22.74 -9.71 -0.79
N ILE A 601 21.43 -9.96 -0.77
CA ILE A 601 20.61 -9.89 0.43
C ILE A 601 20.72 -11.21 1.20
N PRO A 602 21.05 -11.19 2.50
CA PRO A 602 21.17 -12.41 3.28
C PRO A 602 19.85 -13.19 3.39
N ALA A 603 19.95 -14.51 3.44
CA ALA A 603 18.83 -15.38 3.79
C ALA A 603 18.23 -15.04 5.17
N HIS A 604 16.98 -15.44 5.38
CA HIS A 604 16.19 -15.20 6.60
C HIS A 604 15.98 -13.71 6.91
N THR A 605 15.98 -12.88 5.88
CA THR A 605 15.78 -11.44 6.01
C THR A 605 14.66 -11.02 5.08
N ASP A 606 13.70 -10.24 5.56
CA ASP A 606 12.76 -9.52 4.71
C ASP A 606 13.21 -8.07 4.60
N VAL A 607 13.38 -7.61 3.36
CA VAL A 607 13.87 -6.28 3.03
C VAL A 607 12.88 -5.66 2.06
N SER A 608 12.51 -4.41 2.28
CA SER A 608 11.90 -3.61 1.23
C SER A 608 12.90 -2.62 0.67
N ILE A 609 13.03 -2.61 -0.66
CA ILE A 609 13.87 -1.68 -1.41
C ILE A 609 12.96 -0.81 -2.29
N SER A 610 13.18 0.50 -2.25
CA SER A 610 12.53 1.46 -3.16
C SER A 610 13.55 2.21 -3.99
N PHE A 611 13.19 2.47 -5.24
CA PHE A 611 13.83 3.52 -6.03
C PHE A 611 13.28 4.88 -5.62
N VAL A 612 14.15 5.89 -5.59
CA VAL A 612 13.82 7.27 -5.30
C VAL A 612 14.18 8.11 -6.51
N LEU A 613 13.17 8.67 -7.17
CA LEU A 613 13.33 9.53 -8.34
C LEU A 613 13.16 10.99 -7.94
N SER A 614 13.97 11.86 -8.52
CA SER A 614 13.96 13.29 -8.20
C SER A 614 14.31 14.14 -9.41
N THR A 615 13.93 15.41 -9.36
CA THR A 615 14.41 16.42 -10.32
C THR A 615 15.40 17.33 -9.59
N PRO A 616 16.66 17.47 -10.06
CA PRO A 616 17.61 18.41 -9.47
C PRO A 616 17.05 19.82 -9.35
N ALA A 617 17.46 20.57 -8.32
CA ALA A 617 16.98 21.93 -8.14
C ALA A 617 17.46 22.85 -9.28
N GLY A 618 16.56 23.72 -9.77
CA GLY A 618 16.89 24.73 -10.79
C GLY A 618 16.91 24.23 -12.24
N VAL A 619 16.59 22.95 -12.49
CA VAL A 619 16.40 22.41 -13.84
C VAL A 619 14.92 22.28 -14.18
N THR A 620 14.62 22.06 -15.46
CA THR A 620 13.24 21.94 -15.96
C THR A 620 12.54 20.68 -15.42
N THR A 621 11.24 20.81 -15.12
CA THR A 621 10.37 19.67 -14.76
C THR A 621 9.56 19.16 -15.96
N LYS A 622 9.74 19.74 -17.15
CA LYS A 622 8.97 19.44 -18.37
C LYS A 622 9.44 18.13 -19.02
N TYR A 623 9.35 17.03 -18.28
CA TYR A 623 9.67 15.70 -18.79
C TYR A 623 8.85 14.64 -18.06
N ARG A 624 8.81 13.45 -18.66
CA ARG A 624 8.21 12.24 -18.09
C ARG A 624 9.25 11.14 -18.08
N ALA A 625 9.16 10.24 -17.12
CA ALA A 625 10.05 9.08 -17.08
C ALA A 625 9.33 7.80 -16.68
N GLN A 626 9.83 6.68 -17.20
CA GLN A 626 9.41 5.33 -16.83
C GLN A 626 10.60 4.58 -16.24
N LEU A 627 10.44 4.03 -15.04
CA LEU A 627 11.41 3.16 -14.38
C LEU A 627 11.13 1.71 -14.74
N PHE A 628 12.15 1.00 -15.20
CA PHE A 628 12.12 -0.43 -15.46
C PHE A 628 13.07 -1.17 -14.53
N VAL A 629 12.61 -2.27 -13.94
CA VAL A 629 13.43 -3.17 -13.12
C VAL A 629 13.27 -4.59 -13.62
N ASN A 630 14.35 -5.18 -14.12
CA ASN A 630 14.38 -6.49 -14.77
C ASN A 630 13.26 -6.64 -15.81
N GLY A 631 13.06 -5.61 -16.62
CA GLY A 631 12.05 -5.56 -17.67
C GLY A 631 10.66 -5.09 -17.22
N TYR A 632 10.35 -5.09 -15.92
CA TYR A 632 9.05 -4.62 -15.45
C TYR A 632 9.01 -3.11 -15.32
N GLN A 633 8.02 -2.45 -15.93
CA GLN A 633 7.77 -1.03 -15.71
C GLN A 633 7.16 -0.85 -14.32
N TYR A 634 7.88 -0.19 -13.40
CA TYR A 634 7.53 -0.11 -11.97
C TYR A 634 7.45 1.32 -11.46
N GLY A 635 7.43 2.31 -12.34
CA GLY A 635 7.34 3.70 -11.95
C GLY A 635 7.09 4.63 -13.11
N ARG A 636 6.11 5.51 -12.96
CA ARG A 636 5.83 6.61 -13.89
C ARG A 636 6.04 7.93 -13.18
N TYR A 637 7.16 8.58 -13.48
CA TYR A 637 7.57 9.83 -12.85
C TYR A 637 7.25 11.01 -13.77
N ASN A 638 6.45 11.95 -13.27
CA ASN A 638 6.08 13.17 -13.98
C ASN A 638 6.19 14.36 -13.03
N PRO A 639 7.38 14.97 -12.87
CA PRO A 639 7.61 16.08 -11.95
C PRO A 639 6.89 17.38 -12.33
N TYR A 640 6.30 17.47 -13.53
CA TYR A 640 5.46 18.60 -13.91
C TYR A 640 4.07 18.55 -13.24
N ILE A 641 3.56 17.35 -12.94
CA ILE A 641 2.19 17.15 -12.43
C ILE A 641 2.17 16.40 -11.09
N GLY A 642 2.85 15.25 -11.03
CA GLY A 642 2.77 14.30 -9.92
C GLY A 642 3.85 14.50 -8.87
N ASN A 643 3.54 14.04 -7.65
CA ASN A 643 4.43 14.12 -6.50
C ASN A 643 4.97 12.75 -6.04
N GLN A 644 4.68 11.67 -6.78
CA GLN A 644 5.23 10.35 -6.44
C GLN A 644 6.72 10.31 -6.78
N VAL A 645 7.56 10.14 -5.76
CA VAL A 645 9.02 10.07 -5.90
C VAL A 645 9.61 8.76 -5.37
N VAL A 646 8.85 7.98 -4.61
CA VAL A 646 9.28 6.68 -4.05
C VAL A 646 8.52 5.55 -4.76
N TYR A 647 9.27 4.55 -5.21
CA TYR A 647 8.76 3.41 -5.97
C TYR A 647 9.31 2.11 -5.34
N PRO A 648 8.60 1.49 -4.38
CA PRO A 648 8.98 0.17 -3.85
C PRO A 648 8.98 -0.87 -4.97
N VAL A 649 9.92 -1.79 -4.93
CA VAL A 649 9.98 -2.90 -5.89
C VAL A 649 10.18 -4.20 -5.11
N PRO A 650 9.24 -5.15 -5.21
CA PRO A 650 9.30 -6.35 -4.41
C PRO A 650 10.38 -7.32 -4.91
N VAL A 651 10.83 -8.17 -4.00
CA VAL A 651 11.56 -9.40 -4.34
C VAL A 651 10.79 -10.23 -5.38
N GLY A 652 11.52 -10.85 -6.29
CA GLY A 652 10.97 -11.54 -7.45
C GLY A 652 10.96 -10.66 -8.69
N ILE A 653 10.63 -9.37 -8.57
CA ILE A 653 10.93 -8.39 -9.61
C ILE A 653 12.39 -7.99 -9.50
N LEU A 654 12.84 -7.61 -8.29
CA LEU A 654 14.26 -7.58 -7.95
C LEU A 654 14.76 -9.00 -7.67
N ASP A 655 15.91 -9.33 -8.23
CA ASP A 655 16.72 -10.48 -7.84
C ASP A 655 17.58 -10.07 -6.64
N TYR A 656 17.26 -10.60 -5.46
CA TYR A 656 17.94 -10.23 -4.22
C TYR A 656 19.32 -10.89 -4.06
N THR A 657 19.66 -11.86 -4.90
CA THR A 657 20.91 -12.63 -4.82
C THR A 657 21.68 -12.64 -6.15
N GLY A 658 21.34 -11.73 -7.06
CA GLY A 658 21.83 -11.73 -8.43
C GLY A 658 21.89 -10.34 -9.05
N GLU A 659 22.13 -10.32 -10.36
CA GLU A 659 22.18 -9.09 -11.13
C GLU A 659 20.79 -8.57 -11.49
N ASN A 660 20.62 -7.26 -11.40
CA ASN A 660 19.39 -6.55 -11.74
C ASN A 660 19.66 -5.57 -12.87
N THR A 661 18.86 -5.63 -13.93
CA THR A 661 18.86 -4.64 -15.03
C THR A 661 17.91 -3.52 -14.68
N ILE A 662 18.43 -2.29 -14.59
CA ILE A 662 17.65 -1.09 -14.32
C ILE A 662 17.62 -0.24 -15.60
N GLY A 663 16.42 0.13 -16.02
CA GLY A 663 16.18 1.00 -17.17
C GLY A 663 15.41 2.25 -16.77
N VAL A 664 15.70 3.37 -17.42
CA VAL A 664 14.92 4.60 -17.28
C VAL A 664 14.69 5.20 -18.65
N ALA A 665 13.45 5.19 -19.14
CA ALA A 665 13.07 5.96 -20.32
C ALA A 665 12.73 7.38 -19.88
N VAL A 666 13.38 8.40 -20.44
CA VAL A 666 13.17 9.81 -20.10
C VAL A 666 12.73 10.56 -21.35
N TRP A 667 11.50 11.02 -21.37
CA TRP A 667 10.92 11.83 -22.42
C TRP A 667 10.97 13.31 -22.05
N ALA A 668 11.92 14.03 -22.64
CA ALA A 668 12.03 15.49 -22.52
C ALA A 668 10.97 16.16 -23.40
N GLN A 669 10.11 16.98 -22.79
CA GLN A 669 9.02 17.67 -23.47
C GLN A 669 9.37 19.13 -23.84
N SER A 670 10.65 19.49 -23.82
CA SER A 670 11.17 20.80 -24.27
C SER A 670 12.65 20.70 -24.67
N GLU A 671 13.14 21.69 -25.42
CA GLU A 671 14.54 21.75 -25.87
C GLU A 671 15.55 21.94 -24.74
N GLU A 672 15.11 22.39 -23.57
CA GLU A 672 15.93 22.41 -22.34
C GLU A 672 16.42 21.00 -21.94
N GLY A 673 15.80 19.94 -22.48
CA GLY A 673 16.14 18.56 -22.19
C GLY A 673 15.51 18.06 -20.88
N ALA A 674 16.21 17.15 -20.21
CA ALA A 674 15.76 16.60 -18.93
C ALA A 674 16.96 16.28 -18.02
N SER A 675 16.71 16.29 -16.72
CA SER A 675 17.67 15.87 -15.70
C SER A 675 16.92 15.16 -14.58
N ILE A 676 17.23 13.88 -14.36
CA ILE A 676 16.59 13.04 -13.35
C ILE A 676 17.65 12.49 -12.38
N GLY A 677 17.40 12.64 -11.09
CA GLY A 677 18.14 11.97 -10.04
C GLY A 677 17.52 10.61 -9.75
N ILE A 678 18.33 9.56 -9.75
CA ILE A 678 17.95 8.20 -9.36
C ILE A 678 18.79 7.75 -8.17
N ASP A 679 18.11 7.25 -7.14
CA ASP A 679 18.71 6.66 -5.95
C ASP A 679 17.85 5.45 -5.54
N TRP A 680 18.28 4.70 -4.54
CA TRP A 680 17.47 3.67 -3.92
C TRP A 680 17.78 3.53 -2.44
N ARG A 681 16.80 3.08 -1.67
CA ARG A 681 16.90 2.94 -0.22
C ARG A 681 16.25 1.67 0.28
N VAL A 682 16.71 1.21 1.43
CA VAL A 682 16.00 0.22 2.25
C VAL A 682 14.91 0.95 3.03
N ASN A 683 13.64 0.59 2.85
CA ASN A 683 12.53 1.18 3.61
C ASN A 683 12.40 0.53 5.00
N TYR A 684 12.41 -0.80 5.03
CA TYR A 684 12.50 -1.57 6.27
C TYR A 684 13.35 -2.82 6.06
N LEU A 685 13.78 -3.37 7.19
CA LEU A 685 14.62 -4.54 7.29
C LEU A 685 14.18 -5.36 8.51
N ALA A 686 13.92 -6.64 8.31
CA ALA A 686 13.51 -7.55 9.37
C ALA A 686 14.31 -8.86 9.33
N ASP A 687 14.76 -9.35 10.50
CA ASP A 687 15.11 -10.77 10.65
C ASP A 687 13.79 -11.52 10.64
N SER A 688 13.56 -12.31 9.60
CA SER A 688 12.23 -12.80 9.24
C SER A 688 12.21 -14.30 9.07
N SER A 689 11.08 -14.90 9.43
CA SER A 689 10.76 -16.27 9.03
C SER A 689 10.36 -16.38 7.56
N LEU A 690 10.03 -15.28 6.92
CA LEU A 690 9.86 -15.20 5.48
C LEU A 690 11.23 -14.99 4.83
N ASP A 691 11.83 -16.08 4.37
CA ASP A 691 13.11 -16.04 3.68
C ASP A 691 12.93 -15.65 2.21
N VAL A 692 12.81 -14.33 1.95
CA VAL A 692 12.52 -13.84 0.59
C VAL A 692 13.70 -13.99 -0.37
N ALA A 693 14.94 -13.95 0.14
CA ALA A 693 16.14 -14.07 -0.70
C ALA A 693 16.29 -15.49 -1.30
N SER A 694 15.73 -16.50 -0.65
CA SER A 694 15.78 -17.89 -1.10
C SER A 694 14.63 -18.29 -2.04
N LEU A 695 13.75 -17.36 -2.42
CA LEU A 695 12.64 -17.66 -3.33
C LEU A 695 13.16 -17.90 -4.76
N ASP A 696 12.80 -19.04 -5.35
CA ASP A 696 13.03 -19.27 -6.77
C ASP A 696 12.09 -18.39 -7.60
N THR A 697 12.65 -17.33 -8.16
CA THR A 697 11.90 -16.28 -8.87
C THR A 697 12.45 -16.04 -10.26
N LYS A 698 13.38 -16.87 -10.73
CA LYS A 698 14.09 -16.65 -12.00
C LYS A 698 13.12 -16.57 -13.18
N ASP A 699 12.09 -17.40 -13.20
CA ASP A 699 11.10 -17.46 -14.27
C ASP A 699 10.24 -16.19 -14.36
N LEU A 700 10.21 -15.35 -13.32
CA LEU A 700 9.57 -14.03 -13.37
C LEU A 700 10.37 -13.02 -14.20
N ARG A 701 11.64 -13.29 -14.51
CA ARG A 701 12.53 -12.31 -15.16
C ARG A 701 13.06 -12.85 -16.49
N PRO A 702 12.21 -13.18 -17.48
CA PRO A 702 12.68 -13.67 -18.76
C PRO A 702 13.57 -12.62 -19.43
N GLY A 703 14.65 -13.10 -20.05
CA GLY A 703 15.63 -12.26 -20.71
C GLY A 703 15.20 -11.79 -22.10
N TRP A 704 16.00 -10.90 -22.67
CA TRP A 704 15.86 -10.40 -24.03
C TRP A 704 16.04 -11.50 -25.08
N THR A 705 15.35 -11.37 -26.22
CA THR A 705 15.48 -12.26 -27.38
C THR A 705 15.60 -11.46 -28.68
N GLU A 706 16.31 -12.02 -29.67
CA GLU A 706 16.51 -11.39 -30.99
C GLU A 706 15.20 -11.17 -31.76
N GLU A 707 14.12 -11.86 -31.41
CA GLU A 707 12.81 -11.70 -32.06
C GLU A 707 12.27 -10.27 -31.95
N ARG A 708 12.75 -9.49 -30.97
CA ARG A 708 12.36 -8.08 -30.78
C ARG A 708 12.97 -7.12 -31.79
N VAL A 709 14.06 -7.51 -32.47
CA VAL A 709 14.76 -6.64 -33.43
C VAL A 709 13.88 -6.25 -34.61
N LYS A 710 12.91 -7.09 -34.99
CA LYS A 710 11.96 -6.79 -36.07
C LYS A 710 11.01 -5.62 -35.76
N TYR A 711 10.95 -5.16 -34.51
CA TYR A 711 10.14 -4.02 -34.08
C TYR A 711 10.93 -2.69 -33.94
N ALA A 712 12.18 -2.68 -34.40
CA ALA A 712 12.98 -1.47 -34.54
C ALA A 712 12.32 -0.50 -35.53
#